data_AF-M4CIA1-F1
#
_entry.id   AF-M4CIA1-F1
#
_cell.length_a   1.000
_cell.length_b   1.000
_cell.length_c   1.000
_cell.angle_alpha   90.00
_cell.angle_beta   90.00
_cell.angle_gamma   90.00
#
_symmetry.space_group_name_H-M   'P 1'
#
loop_
_entity.id
_entity.type
_entity.pdbx_description
1 polymer ?
#
loop_
_entity_poly.entity_id
_entity_poly.type
_entity_poly.pdbx_seq_one_letter_code
_entity_poly.pdbx_strand_id
1 'polypeptide(L)'
;MKKRTIYSWGAATVIFLVLMIVTPTIPQSQAYHDFADQRTFFGIPNALNVISNFPFLVIGLIGLVLCFYPDDYFRFSLRGEKLGWTCFFVGVAAVAFGSSYYHLHPDDARLVWDRLPMTIAFTSIMAIFVIERIDEHKGTYSIVPLLLVGLVSILYWRQFFDDLRPYALVQFVPCIVIPLMAILLPPMYTHSTYWLWAAGFYLLAKVEEAADKPIYSWTHHILSGHSIKHVCAAMVPVFLTLMLAKRSVQTERISLYKTWKISWTRSRGKGTEEESFECTYTNVAVEEARLDQPGDMGLSFRFIDQVLLISQTFMSFPHLMIISACLLIAVFSYYSFKPTHIYLIDFSCYQPPDFLRSPIANFIEHLNLSGIFDRECLDLQQKILERSGIGDDACVPVTVHEIPPHSSLSAAREETHDILFTVVQDLFSKHKIDPKSIDILVSNCSLFCPSPSITSIIINKFGMRSNVKSFSLSGMGCSAGLLSINLVKDLMKIHGGSLALVLSMEAVSPNGYKGKCKSMLIANTIFRMGGAAILLSNREQDKDKAKYKLQHLVRTHLGSDDESYESVMQEVDEEGLVGVALSKQLVKVASKALKINVVELGPRVLPYSEQLKYIISFIKRKWGKQNEMYTPNFKKAFEHFCIHAGGRAIIEGVEKHLKLEKEDGEASRTTLYRYGNTSSSSLWYEMQYLEAKGRMKKGDRVWQIGFGSGFKANSAVWKCITKIDSREKNAWSDRIHLYPVCGDVSG
;
A
#
# COMPACT_ATOMS: atom_id res chain seq x y z
N MET A 1 -2.94 5.91 -9.13
CA MET A 1 -3.69 4.63 -9.20
C MET A 1 -5.22 4.83 -9.21
N LYS A 2 -5.83 5.62 -8.31
CA LYS A 2 -7.31 5.82 -8.27
C LYS A 2 -7.96 6.43 -9.54
N LYS A 3 -7.33 7.41 -10.19
CA LYS A 3 -7.81 7.91 -11.51
C LYS A 3 -7.90 6.77 -12.52
N ARG A 4 -6.88 5.90 -12.58
CA ARG A 4 -6.88 4.74 -13.49
C ARG A 4 -8.02 3.77 -13.19
N THR A 5 -8.32 3.45 -11.93
CA THR A 5 -9.39 2.50 -11.60
C THR A 5 -10.79 3.06 -11.92
N ILE A 6 -11.04 4.35 -11.64
CA ILE A 6 -12.32 5.01 -12.00
C ILE A 6 -12.43 5.14 -13.52
N TYR A 7 -11.34 5.49 -14.21
CA TYR A 7 -11.32 5.49 -15.68
C TYR A 7 -11.43 4.08 -16.26
N SER A 8 -10.93 3.04 -15.59
CA SER A 8 -11.04 1.65 -16.04
C SER A 8 -12.45 1.12 -15.86
N TRP A 9 -13.13 1.40 -14.74
CA TRP A 9 -14.53 1.05 -14.56
C TRP A 9 -15.45 1.90 -15.45
N GLY A 10 -15.21 3.22 -15.53
CA GLY A 10 -15.91 4.10 -16.45
C GLY A 10 -15.70 3.67 -17.90
N ALA A 11 -14.48 3.30 -18.31
CA ALA A 11 -14.20 2.76 -19.63
C ALA A 11 -14.85 1.39 -19.82
N ALA A 12 -14.83 0.48 -18.82
CA ALA A 12 -15.49 -0.81 -18.93
C ALA A 12 -17.02 -0.66 -19.07
N THR A 13 -17.63 0.26 -18.33
CA THR A 13 -19.06 0.58 -18.45
C THR A 13 -19.37 1.25 -19.79
N VAL A 14 -18.53 2.17 -20.26
CA VAL A 14 -18.69 2.79 -21.59
C VAL A 14 -18.50 1.75 -22.69
N ILE A 15 -17.49 0.88 -22.60
CA ILE A 15 -17.26 -0.23 -23.54
C ILE A 15 -18.46 -1.18 -23.52
N PHE A 16 -18.99 -1.51 -22.35
CA PHE A 16 -20.20 -2.34 -22.22
C PHE A 16 -21.40 -1.68 -22.87
N LEU A 17 -21.67 -0.39 -22.61
CA LEU A 17 -22.76 0.36 -23.23
C LEU A 17 -22.59 0.47 -24.75
N VAL A 18 -21.37 0.72 -25.22
CA VAL A 18 -21.03 0.75 -26.65
C VAL A 18 -21.24 -0.63 -27.27
N LEU A 19 -20.81 -1.72 -26.63
CA LEU A 19 -21.06 -3.08 -27.10
C LEU A 19 -22.56 -3.39 -27.16
N MET A 20 -23.35 -2.96 -26.17
CA MET A 20 -24.81 -3.12 -26.16
C MET A 20 -25.51 -2.33 -27.27
N ILE A 21 -24.95 -1.18 -27.70
CA ILE A 21 -25.48 -0.35 -28.79
C ILE A 21 -25.05 -0.86 -30.17
N VAL A 22 -23.78 -1.29 -30.30
CA VAL A 22 -23.16 -1.63 -31.60
C VAL A 22 -23.44 -3.06 -32.02
N THR A 23 -23.61 -3.99 -31.08
CA THR A 23 -23.94 -5.38 -31.42
C THR A 23 -25.46 -5.56 -31.55
N PRO A 24 -25.95 -6.39 -32.49
CA PRO A 24 -27.36 -6.75 -32.51
C PRO A 24 -27.73 -7.54 -31.26
N THR A 25 -29.00 -7.44 -30.85
CA THR A 25 -29.58 -8.26 -29.77
C THR A 25 -29.41 -9.74 -30.10
N ILE A 26 -29.08 -10.56 -29.09
CA ILE A 26 -28.95 -12.01 -29.26
C ILE A 26 -30.21 -12.66 -28.65
N PRO A 27 -31.22 -13.00 -29.47
CA PRO A 27 -32.43 -13.67 -28.98
C PRO A 27 -32.13 -15.10 -28.56
N GLN A 28 -32.99 -15.65 -27.70
CA GLN A 28 -32.88 -17.06 -27.32
C GLN A 28 -33.30 -17.96 -28.49
N SER A 29 -32.34 -18.70 -29.04
CA SER A 29 -32.62 -19.69 -30.09
C SER A 29 -33.42 -20.86 -29.53
N GLN A 30 -34.53 -21.21 -30.19
CA GLN A 30 -35.34 -22.37 -29.83
C GLN A 30 -34.63 -23.69 -30.16
N ALA A 31 -33.67 -23.68 -31.08
CA ALA A 31 -32.80 -24.83 -31.35
C ALA A 31 -31.90 -25.20 -30.15
N TYR A 32 -31.78 -24.31 -29.16
CA TYR A 32 -31.06 -24.57 -27.91
C TYR A 32 -31.71 -25.66 -27.04
N HIS A 33 -33.01 -25.92 -27.26
CA HIS A 33 -33.76 -26.96 -26.55
C HIS A 33 -33.65 -28.34 -27.20
N ASP A 34 -33.09 -28.44 -28.42
CA ASP A 34 -33.02 -29.67 -29.21
C ASP A 34 -31.76 -30.48 -28.87
N PHE A 35 -31.84 -31.28 -27.81
CA PHE A 35 -30.75 -32.17 -27.39
C PHE A 35 -30.61 -33.39 -28.30
N ALA A 36 -29.38 -33.85 -28.50
CA ALA A 36 -29.07 -35.04 -29.29
C ALA A 36 -29.63 -36.33 -28.69
N ASP A 37 -29.62 -36.44 -27.36
CA ASP A 37 -30.20 -37.58 -26.63
C ASP A 37 -31.50 -37.18 -25.95
N GLN A 38 -32.61 -37.73 -26.45
CA GLN A 38 -33.97 -37.53 -25.94
C GLN A 38 -34.57 -38.81 -25.34
N ARG A 39 -33.72 -39.82 -25.08
CA ARG A 39 -34.20 -41.12 -24.61
C ARG A 39 -34.80 -41.03 -23.22
N THR A 40 -35.85 -41.83 -23.02
CA THR A 40 -36.51 -41.99 -21.73
C THR A 40 -35.98 -43.24 -21.06
N PHE A 41 -35.42 -43.10 -19.86
CA PHE A 41 -35.04 -44.23 -19.00
C PHE A 41 -35.82 -44.16 -17.69
N PHE A 42 -36.33 -45.30 -17.21
CA PHE A 42 -37.10 -45.40 -15.96
C PHE A 42 -38.24 -44.37 -15.81
N GLY A 43 -38.90 -44.00 -16.92
CA GLY A 43 -39.98 -43.01 -16.93
C GLY A 43 -39.54 -41.55 -16.88
N ILE A 44 -38.24 -41.26 -16.95
CA ILE A 44 -37.67 -39.90 -16.96
C ILE A 44 -37.36 -39.50 -18.41
N PRO A 45 -38.02 -38.48 -18.98
CA PRO A 45 -37.65 -37.92 -20.29
C PRO A 45 -36.26 -37.29 -20.27
N ASN A 46 -35.52 -37.37 -21.38
CA ASN A 46 -34.14 -36.87 -21.48
C ASN A 46 -33.23 -37.39 -20.34
N ALA A 47 -33.43 -38.64 -19.92
CA ALA A 47 -32.96 -39.15 -18.63
C ALA A 47 -31.47 -38.92 -18.37
N LEU A 48 -30.59 -39.12 -19.37
CA LEU A 48 -29.16 -38.92 -19.19
C LEU A 48 -28.79 -37.44 -18.99
N ASN A 49 -29.49 -36.50 -19.64
CA ASN A 49 -29.29 -35.06 -19.43
C ASN A 49 -29.79 -34.62 -18.04
N VAL A 50 -30.81 -35.29 -17.49
CA VAL A 50 -31.30 -35.03 -16.12
C VAL A 50 -30.33 -35.62 -15.08
N ILE A 51 -30.01 -36.91 -15.19
CA ILE A 51 -29.20 -37.65 -14.20
C ILE A 51 -27.76 -37.13 -14.14
N SER A 52 -27.19 -36.70 -15.27
CA SER A 52 -25.82 -36.16 -15.34
C SER A 52 -25.61 -34.87 -14.52
N ASN A 53 -26.67 -34.24 -14.00
CA ASN A 53 -26.58 -33.11 -13.08
C ASN A 53 -26.37 -33.50 -11.61
N PHE A 54 -26.60 -34.77 -11.25
CA PHE A 54 -26.43 -35.27 -9.88
C PHE A 54 -25.03 -35.00 -9.26
N PRO A 55 -23.90 -35.09 -10.02
CA PRO A 55 -22.58 -34.76 -9.49
C PRO A 55 -22.47 -33.34 -8.91
N PHE A 56 -23.21 -32.35 -9.45
CA PHE A 56 -23.24 -30.99 -8.89
C PHE A 56 -23.84 -30.94 -7.48
N LEU A 57 -24.87 -31.75 -7.22
CA LEU A 57 -25.48 -31.85 -5.90
C LEU A 57 -24.48 -32.45 -4.89
N VAL A 58 -23.83 -33.55 -5.28
CA VAL A 58 -22.86 -34.24 -4.43
C VAL A 58 -21.72 -33.30 -4.03
N ILE A 59 -21.07 -32.66 -5.01
CA ILE A 59 -19.94 -31.77 -4.72
C ILE A 59 -20.36 -30.46 -4.06
N GLY A 60 -21.54 -29.92 -4.40
CA GLY A 60 -22.10 -28.72 -3.77
C GLY A 60 -22.38 -28.95 -2.28
N LEU A 61 -23.00 -30.08 -1.92
CA LEU A 61 -23.26 -30.44 -0.52
C LEU A 61 -21.97 -30.72 0.26
N ILE A 62 -21.03 -31.48 -0.33
CA ILE A 62 -19.72 -31.72 0.30
C ILE A 62 -19.02 -30.38 0.57
N GLY A 63 -18.97 -29.47 -0.41
CA GLY A 63 -18.38 -28.14 -0.24
C GLY A 63 -19.07 -27.32 0.85
N LEU A 64 -20.41 -27.32 0.92
CA LEU A 64 -21.15 -26.61 1.97
C LEU A 64 -20.86 -27.17 3.36
N VAL A 65 -20.88 -28.49 3.53
CA VAL A 65 -20.58 -29.13 4.82
C VAL A 65 -19.17 -28.76 5.27
N LEU A 66 -18.19 -28.80 4.37
CA LEU A 66 -16.81 -28.44 4.68
C LEU A 66 -16.63 -26.94 4.99
N CYS A 67 -17.43 -26.04 4.41
CA CYS A 67 -17.43 -24.60 4.75
C CYS A 67 -17.90 -24.28 6.18
N PHE A 68 -18.73 -25.15 6.78
CA PHE A 68 -19.30 -24.96 8.12
C PHE A 68 -18.78 -25.98 9.14
N TYR A 69 -17.73 -26.74 8.79
CA TYR A 69 -17.13 -27.71 9.69
C TYR A 69 -16.55 -27.01 10.95
N PRO A 70 -16.73 -27.54 12.17
CA PRO A 70 -16.38 -26.86 13.43
C PRO A 70 -14.93 -26.36 13.55
N ASP A 71 -13.98 -27.06 12.92
CA ASP A 71 -12.55 -26.71 12.94
C ASP A 71 -12.09 -25.89 11.72
N ASP A 72 -13.02 -25.32 10.95
CA ASP A 72 -12.77 -24.59 9.70
C ASP A 72 -11.84 -25.36 8.74
N TYR A 73 -12.37 -26.44 8.16
CA TYR A 73 -11.60 -27.38 7.33
C TYR A 73 -10.85 -26.70 6.15
N PHE A 74 -11.45 -25.66 5.56
CA PHE A 74 -10.86 -24.89 4.45
C PHE A 74 -9.95 -23.73 4.89
N ARG A 75 -9.77 -23.56 6.20
CA ARG A 75 -8.87 -22.58 6.84
C ARG A 75 -9.04 -21.19 6.25
N PHE A 76 -10.26 -20.65 6.27
CA PHE A 76 -10.56 -19.33 5.74
C PHE A 76 -9.79 -18.27 6.53
N SER A 77 -8.92 -17.53 5.84
CA SER A 77 -8.07 -16.52 6.50
C SER A 77 -8.67 -15.13 6.43
N LEU A 78 -9.65 -14.92 5.53
CA LEU A 78 -10.25 -13.61 5.24
C LEU A 78 -11.76 -13.64 5.52
N ARG A 79 -12.31 -12.53 6.03
CA ARG A 79 -13.71 -12.43 6.47
C ARG A 79 -14.73 -12.70 5.36
N GLY A 80 -14.41 -12.28 4.13
CA GLY A 80 -15.30 -12.43 2.97
C GLY A 80 -15.25 -13.80 2.29
N GLU A 81 -14.24 -14.63 2.55
CA GLU A 81 -14.08 -15.92 1.87
C GLU A 81 -15.20 -16.88 2.21
N LYS A 82 -15.55 -16.98 3.49
CA LYS A 82 -16.61 -17.90 3.94
C LYS A 82 -17.94 -17.58 3.26
N LEU A 83 -18.31 -16.30 3.17
CA LEU A 83 -19.53 -15.88 2.49
C LEU A 83 -19.46 -16.18 0.98
N GLY A 84 -18.37 -15.83 0.31
CA GLY A 84 -18.20 -16.07 -1.13
C GLY A 84 -18.26 -17.55 -1.49
N TRP A 85 -17.54 -18.41 -0.75
CA TRP A 85 -17.52 -19.85 -0.99
C TRP A 85 -18.86 -20.51 -0.63
N THR A 86 -19.55 -20.03 0.40
CA THR A 86 -20.93 -20.47 0.71
C THR A 86 -21.86 -20.18 -0.45
N CYS A 87 -21.88 -18.95 -0.98
CA CYS A 87 -22.71 -18.59 -2.13
C CYS A 87 -22.36 -19.42 -3.37
N PHE A 88 -21.07 -19.70 -3.60
CA PHE A 88 -20.61 -20.57 -4.68
C PHE A 88 -21.17 -21.99 -4.55
N PHE A 89 -20.99 -22.65 -3.40
CA PHE A 89 -21.45 -24.04 -3.23
C PHE A 89 -22.98 -24.16 -3.13
N VAL A 90 -23.68 -23.15 -2.60
CA VAL A 90 -25.16 -23.07 -2.70
C VAL A 90 -25.57 -22.99 -4.17
N GLY A 91 -24.92 -22.14 -4.97
CA GLY A 91 -25.16 -22.03 -6.41
C GLY A 91 -24.93 -23.37 -7.12
N VAL A 92 -23.80 -24.04 -6.86
CA VAL A 92 -23.46 -25.36 -7.43
C VAL A 92 -24.48 -26.42 -7.04
N ALA A 93 -24.89 -26.53 -5.77
CA ALA A 93 -25.92 -27.48 -5.36
C ALA A 93 -27.27 -27.19 -6.04
N ALA A 94 -27.62 -25.90 -6.19
CA ALA A 94 -28.85 -25.49 -6.85
C ALA A 94 -28.85 -25.74 -8.37
N VAL A 95 -27.69 -25.79 -9.04
CA VAL A 95 -27.57 -26.18 -10.46
C VAL A 95 -28.16 -27.56 -10.67
N ALA A 96 -27.96 -28.50 -9.74
CA ALA A 96 -28.47 -29.86 -9.90
C ALA A 96 -30.00 -29.89 -10.05
N PHE A 97 -30.72 -29.09 -9.25
CA PHE A 97 -32.18 -29.01 -9.31
C PHE A 97 -32.66 -28.17 -10.49
N GLY A 98 -32.06 -27.01 -10.70
CA GLY A 98 -32.43 -26.08 -11.77
C GLY A 98 -32.24 -26.67 -13.17
N SER A 99 -31.07 -27.25 -13.41
CA SER A 99 -30.71 -27.90 -14.67
C SER A 99 -31.55 -29.16 -14.90
N SER A 100 -31.77 -29.99 -13.87
CA SER A 100 -32.65 -31.16 -13.98
C SER A 100 -34.08 -30.77 -14.33
N TYR A 101 -34.61 -29.71 -13.72
CA TYR A 101 -35.97 -29.21 -13.99
C TYR A 101 -36.14 -28.72 -15.43
N TYR A 102 -35.12 -28.04 -15.96
CA TYR A 102 -35.06 -27.64 -17.36
C TYR A 102 -34.97 -28.86 -18.30
N HIS A 103 -34.05 -29.80 -18.05
CA HIS A 103 -33.85 -30.94 -18.94
C HIS A 103 -35.02 -31.93 -18.96
N LEU A 104 -35.82 -32.00 -17.89
CA LEU A 104 -37.05 -32.79 -17.88
C LEU A 104 -38.02 -32.38 -18.99
N HIS A 105 -38.23 -31.08 -19.18
CA HIS A 105 -39.04 -30.55 -20.29
C HIS A 105 -38.43 -29.20 -20.74
N PRO A 106 -37.59 -29.22 -21.78
CA PRO A 106 -36.82 -28.04 -22.17
C PRO A 106 -37.73 -26.93 -22.73
N ASP A 107 -37.76 -25.79 -22.05
CA ASP A 107 -38.43 -24.57 -22.48
C ASP A 107 -37.74 -23.34 -21.87
N ASP A 108 -38.02 -22.14 -22.41
CA ASP A 108 -37.41 -20.89 -21.94
C ASP A 108 -37.77 -20.52 -20.50
N ALA A 109 -38.96 -20.91 -20.02
CA ALA A 109 -39.40 -20.60 -18.67
C ALA A 109 -38.60 -21.41 -17.64
N ARG A 110 -38.28 -22.67 -17.96
CA ARG A 110 -37.46 -23.55 -17.12
C ARG A 110 -35.97 -23.29 -17.28
N LEU A 111 -35.53 -22.80 -18.44
CA LEU A 111 -34.14 -22.41 -18.67
C LEU A 111 -33.67 -21.29 -17.73
N VAL A 112 -34.58 -20.45 -17.23
CA VAL A 112 -34.30 -19.49 -16.14
C VAL A 112 -33.74 -20.19 -14.91
N TRP A 113 -34.33 -21.32 -14.54
CA TRP A 113 -33.95 -22.09 -13.34
C TRP A 113 -32.64 -22.85 -13.52
N ASP A 114 -32.25 -23.16 -14.75
CA ASP A 114 -30.91 -23.66 -15.06
C ASP A 114 -29.84 -22.54 -14.95
N ARG A 115 -30.14 -21.37 -15.52
CA ARG A 115 -29.20 -20.23 -15.57
C ARG A 115 -29.00 -19.52 -14.25
N LEU A 116 -30.02 -19.43 -13.42
CA LEU A 116 -29.98 -18.70 -12.15
C LEU A 116 -28.92 -19.24 -11.18
N PRO A 117 -28.92 -20.53 -10.81
CA PRO A 117 -27.87 -21.12 -9.99
C PRO A 117 -26.46 -20.98 -10.60
N MET A 118 -26.34 -21.10 -11.92
CA MET A 118 -25.08 -20.90 -12.63
C MET A 118 -24.56 -19.46 -12.47
N THR A 119 -25.41 -18.44 -12.64
CA THR A 119 -24.99 -17.04 -12.45
C THR A 119 -24.51 -16.80 -11.03
N ILE A 120 -25.21 -17.32 -10.01
CA ILE A 120 -24.79 -17.22 -8.61
C ILE A 120 -23.40 -17.82 -8.43
N ALA A 121 -23.12 -18.99 -9.01
CA ALA A 121 -21.80 -19.61 -8.95
C ALA A 121 -20.72 -18.74 -9.64
N PHE A 122 -20.96 -18.25 -10.86
CA PHE A 122 -19.98 -17.43 -11.60
C PHE A 122 -19.70 -16.07 -10.97
N THR A 123 -20.70 -15.41 -10.40
CA THR A 123 -20.53 -14.13 -9.73
C THR A 123 -19.83 -14.30 -8.39
N SER A 124 -20.13 -15.39 -7.66
CA SER A 124 -19.49 -15.71 -6.39
C SER A 124 -18.02 -16.05 -6.58
N ILE A 125 -17.68 -16.90 -7.57
CA ILE A 125 -16.29 -17.27 -7.83
C ILE A 125 -15.44 -16.08 -8.31
N MET A 126 -16.03 -15.16 -9.07
CA MET A 126 -15.38 -13.89 -9.44
C MET A 126 -15.10 -13.02 -8.20
N ALA A 127 -16.08 -12.89 -7.30
CA ALA A 127 -15.91 -12.12 -6.07
C ALA A 127 -14.80 -12.72 -5.18
N ILE A 128 -14.81 -14.04 -4.98
CA ILE A 128 -13.75 -14.78 -4.27
C ILE A 128 -12.38 -14.53 -4.89
N PHE A 129 -12.29 -14.60 -6.21
CA PHE A 129 -11.01 -14.37 -6.90
C PHE A 129 -10.47 -12.96 -6.65
N VAL A 130 -11.35 -11.95 -6.59
CA VAL A 130 -10.99 -10.57 -6.21
C VAL A 130 -10.53 -10.50 -4.75
N ILE A 131 -11.20 -11.20 -3.83
CA ILE A 131 -10.82 -11.31 -2.41
C ILE A 131 -9.39 -11.87 -2.30
N GLU A 132 -9.12 -12.99 -2.98
CA GLU A 132 -7.83 -13.71 -2.86
C GLU A 132 -6.66 -13.01 -3.57
N ARG A 133 -6.91 -12.29 -4.67
CA ARG A 133 -5.83 -11.79 -5.57
C ARG A 133 -5.65 -10.29 -5.63
N ILE A 134 -6.68 -9.53 -5.25
CA ILE A 134 -6.65 -8.07 -5.38
C ILE A 134 -6.69 -7.42 -4.00
N ASP A 135 -7.76 -7.63 -3.25
CA ASP A 135 -8.05 -6.91 -2.01
C ASP A 135 -9.26 -7.54 -1.29
N GLU A 136 -9.08 -7.96 -0.02
CA GLU A 136 -10.13 -8.58 0.78
C GLU A 136 -11.37 -7.67 0.91
N HIS A 137 -11.15 -6.40 1.23
CA HIS A 137 -12.24 -5.46 1.47
C HIS A 137 -13.02 -5.24 0.18
N LYS A 138 -12.36 -4.90 -0.93
CA LYS A 138 -13.06 -4.70 -2.21
C LYS A 138 -13.76 -5.96 -2.70
N GLY A 139 -13.19 -7.14 -2.48
CA GLY A 139 -13.80 -8.41 -2.88
C GLY A 139 -15.01 -8.78 -2.01
N THR A 140 -14.96 -8.54 -0.70
CA THR A 140 -16.10 -8.81 0.20
C THR A 140 -17.29 -7.92 -0.15
N TYR A 141 -17.04 -6.64 -0.39
CA TYR A 141 -18.09 -5.69 -0.81
C TYR A 141 -18.57 -5.91 -2.25
N SER A 142 -17.83 -6.63 -3.10
CA SER A 142 -18.26 -6.92 -4.48
C SER A 142 -19.20 -8.13 -4.59
N ILE A 143 -19.31 -8.98 -3.56
CA ILE A 143 -20.19 -10.16 -3.55
C ILE A 143 -21.64 -9.78 -3.88
N VAL A 144 -22.21 -8.83 -3.13
CA VAL A 144 -23.63 -8.43 -3.29
C VAL A 144 -23.88 -7.77 -4.66
N PRO A 145 -23.09 -6.77 -5.11
CA PRO A 145 -23.25 -6.20 -6.44
C PRO A 145 -23.11 -7.21 -7.58
N LEU A 146 -22.14 -8.14 -7.51
CA LEU A 146 -21.95 -9.15 -8.54
C LEU A 146 -23.13 -10.12 -8.60
N LEU A 147 -23.65 -10.56 -7.45
CA LEU A 147 -24.87 -11.38 -7.40
C LEU A 147 -26.09 -10.65 -7.99
N LEU A 148 -26.25 -9.37 -7.69
CA LEU A 148 -27.31 -8.54 -8.26
C LEU A 148 -27.16 -8.40 -9.78
N VAL A 149 -25.94 -8.23 -10.29
CA VAL A 149 -25.68 -8.21 -11.75
C VAL A 149 -26.09 -9.55 -12.39
N GLY A 150 -25.79 -10.68 -11.73
CA GLY A 150 -26.26 -12.00 -12.16
C GLY A 150 -27.79 -12.08 -12.26
N LEU A 151 -28.49 -11.71 -11.19
CA LEU A 151 -29.96 -11.70 -11.16
C LEU A 151 -30.58 -10.79 -12.21
N VAL A 152 -30.08 -9.55 -12.32
CA VAL A 152 -30.56 -8.56 -13.29
C VAL A 152 -30.31 -9.05 -14.72
N SER A 153 -29.20 -9.74 -14.99
CA SER A 153 -28.92 -10.27 -16.33
C SER A 153 -29.97 -11.28 -16.81
N ILE A 154 -30.51 -12.09 -15.90
CA ILE A 154 -31.55 -13.09 -16.21
C ILE A 154 -32.91 -12.42 -16.36
N LEU A 155 -33.24 -11.48 -15.46
CA LEU A 155 -34.48 -10.70 -15.57
C LEU A 155 -34.51 -9.90 -16.87
N TYR A 156 -33.39 -9.30 -17.25
CA TYR A 156 -33.23 -8.55 -18.50
C TYR A 156 -33.52 -9.41 -19.72
N TRP A 157 -32.94 -10.61 -19.77
CA TRP A 157 -33.20 -11.58 -20.83
C TRP A 157 -34.68 -12.00 -20.84
N ARG A 158 -35.21 -12.54 -19.73
CA ARG A 158 -36.53 -13.19 -19.76
C ARG A 158 -37.72 -12.22 -19.74
N GLN A 159 -37.67 -11.18 -18.93
CA GLN A 159 -38.84 -10.37 -18.59
C GLN A 159 -38.96 -9.11 -19.46
N PHE A 160 -37.85 -8.59 -19.98
CA PHE A 160 -37.84 -7.24 -20.55
C PHE A 160 -37.43 -7.16 -22.02
N PHE A 161 -36.39 -7.87 -22.47
CA PHE A 161 -35.76 -7.57 -23.77
C PHE A 161 -35.40 -8.78 -24.65
N ASP A 162 -35.61 -10.03 -24.21
CA ASP A 162 -35.19 -11.26 -24.90
C ASP A 162 -33.78 -11.17 -25.50
N ASP A 163 -32.83 -10.72 -24.68
CA ASP A 163 -31.46 -10.45 -25.10
C ASP A 163 -30.44 -11.07 -24.13
N LEU A 164 -29.66 -12.02 -24.65
CA LEU A 164 -28.72 -12.85 -23.88
C LEU A 164 -27.39 -12.18 -23.58
N ARG A 165 -27.08 -11.02 -24.19
CA ARG A 165 -25.75 -10.41 -24.09
C ARG A 165 -25.29 -10.14 -22.65
N PRO A 166 -26.11 -9.58 -21.74
CA PRO A 166 -25.69 -9.37 -20.34
C PRO A 166 -25.39 -10.69 -19.61
N TYR A 167 -26.20 -11.71 -19.84
CA TYR A 167 -25.98 -13.05 -19.28
C TYR A 167 -24.70 -13.68 -19.83
N ALA A 168 -24.45 -13.56 -21.13
CA ALA A 168 -23.23 -14.06 -21.78
C ALA A 168 -21.97 -13.43 -21.17
N LEU A 169 -22.00 -12.15 -20.79
CA LEU A 169 -20.87 -11.53 -20.08
C LEU A 169 -20.66 -12.11 -18.70
N VAL A 170 -21.72 -12.30 -17.92
CA VAL A 170 -21.63 -12.93 -16.58
C VAL A 170 -21.05 -14.34 -16.69
N GLN A 171 -21.38 -15.07 -17.75
CA GLN A 171 -20.90 -16.43 -17.98
C GLN A 171 -19.45 -16.49 -18.50
N PHE A 172 -19.12 -15.75 -19.55
CA PHE A 172 -17.84 -15.92 -20.27
C PHE A 172 -16.70 -15.03 -19.77
N VAL A 173 -16.99 -13.86 -19.18
CA VAL A 173 -15.93 -12.97 -18.67
C VAL A 173 -15.12 -13.63 -17.55
N PRO A 174 -15.72 -14.30 -16.54
CA PRO A 174 -14.96 -15.05 -15.55
C PRO A 174 -14.02 -16.09 -16.15
N CYS A 175 -14.45 -16.80 -17.19
CA CYS A 175 -13.66 -17.86 -17.84
C CYS A 175 -12.39 -17.35 -18.52
N ILE A 176 -12.33 -16.07 -18.89
CA ILE A 176 -11.14 -15.45 -19.51
C ILE A 176 -10.31 -14.72 -18.46
N VAL A 177 -10.98 -13.94 -17.61
CA VAL A 177 -10.33 -13.05 -16.64
C VAL A 177 -9.65 -13.86 -15.53
N ILE A 178 -10.29 -14.90 -15.00
CA ILE A 178 -9.75 -15.70 -13.91
C ILE A 178 -8.42 -16.39 -14.33
N PRO A 179 -8.33 -17.12 -15.46
CA PRO A 179 -7.06 -17.71 -15.89
C PRO A 179 -5.97 -16.69 -16.20
N LEU A 180 -6.32 -15.61 -16.91
CA LEU A 180 -5.37 -14.55 -17.25
C LEU A 180 -4.78 -13.93 -15.98
N MET A 181 -5.63 -13.59 -15.02
CA MET A 181 -5.19 -13.02 -13.75
C MET A 181 -4.48 -14.03 -12.86
N ALA A 182 -4.87 -15.31 -12.88
CA ALA A 182 -4.18 -16.37 -12.13
C ALA A 182 -2.73 -16.55 -12.61
N ILE A 183 -2.46 -16.31 -13.89
CA ILE A 183 -1.11 -16.34 -14.47
C ILE A 183 -0.30 -15.07 -14.09
N LEU A 184 -0.94 -13.91 -14.18
CA LEU A 184 -0.29 -12.60 -14.06
C LEU A 184 -0.08 -12.13 -12.61
N LEU A 185 -0.99 -12.48 -11.70
CA LEU A 185 -0.98 -12.01 -10.31
C LEU A 185 -0.43 -13.08 -9.35
N PRO A 186 0.37 -12.70 -8.35
CA PRO A 186 0.88 -13.64 -7.36
C PRO A 186 -0.27 -14.21 -6.49
N PRO A 187 -0.28 -15.52 -6.18
CA PRO A 187 -1.25 -16.11 -5.27
C PRO A 187 -1.05 -15.68 -3.82
N MET A 188 -2.14 -15.62 -3.07
CA MET A 188 -2.10 -15.64 -1.59
C MET A 188 -1.96 -17.07 -1.05
N TYR A 189 -2.59 -18.04 -1.73
CA TYR A 189 -2.65 -19.44 -1.33
C TYR A 189 -1.83 -20.34 -2.27
N THR A 190 -1.30 -21.43 -1.71
CA THR A 190 -0.67 -22.50 -2.50
C THR A 190 -1.66 -23.17 -3.47
N HIS A 191 -1.16 -23.97 -4.40
CA HIS A 191 -2.00 -24.72 -5.35
C HIS A 191 -2.86 -23.84 -6.31
N SER A 192 -2.40 -22.62 -6.60
CA SER A 192 -3.04 -21.73 -7.58
C SER A 192 -3.26 -22.32 -8.98
N THR A 193 -2.57 -23.40 -9.34
CA THR A 193 -2.73 -24.09 -10.63
C THR A 193 -4.10 -24.74 -10.79
N TYR A 194 -4.81 -25.04 -9.70
CA TYR A 194 -6.16 -25.62 -9.73
C TYR A 194 -7.18 -24.66 -10.36
N TRP A 195 -6.97 -23.34 -10.27
CA TRP A 195 -7.77 -22.35 -11.01
C TRP A 195 -7.70 -22.54 -12.53
N LEU A 196 -6.55 -22.97 -13.05
CA LEU A 196 -6.37 -23.23 -14.48
C LEU A 196 -6.99 -24.56 -14.89
N TRP A 197 -6.89 -25.59 -14.05
CA TRP A 197 -7.59 -26.86 -14.27
C TRP A 197 -9.11 -26.66 -14.27
N ALA A 198 -9.65 -25.92 -13.31
CA ALA A 198 -11.06 -25.54 -13.27
C ALA A 198 -11.51 -24.82 -14.55
N ALA A 199 -10.74 -23.84 -15.03
CA ALA A 199 -11.05 -23.17 -16.28
C ALA A 199 -10.96 -24.08 -17.51
N GLY A 200 -9.99 -25.01 -17.54
CA GLY A 200 -9.83 -25.99 -18.62
C GLY A 200 -11.01 -26.95 -18.73
N PHE A 201 -11.47 -27.50 -17.61
CA PHE A 201 -12.64 -28.38 -17.58
C PHE A 201 -13.95 -27.65 -17.94
N TYR A 202 -14.08 -26.37 -17.56
CA TYR A 202 -15.21 -25.57 -18.00
C TYR A 202 -15.19 -25.30 -19.51
N LEU A 203 -14.03 -24.99 -20.07
CA LEU A 203 -13.86 -24.82 -21.52
C LEU A 203 -14.19 -26.12 -22.26
N LEU A 204 -13.73 -27.26 -21.75
CA LEU A 204 -14.04 -28.58 -22.30
C LEU A 204 -15.56 -28.83 -22.31
N ALA A 205 -16.26 -28.54 -21.21
CA ALA A 205 -17.72 -28.65 -21.17
C ALA A 205 -18.42 -27.78 -22.23
N LYS A 206 -17.89 -26.60 -22.55
CA LYS A 206 -18.43 -25.76 -23.63
C LYS A 206 -18.18 -26.31 -25.03
N VAL A 207 -17.04 -26.97 -25.24
CA VAL A 207 -16.76 -27.69 -26.49
C VAL A 207 -17.71 -28.87 -26.64
N GLU A 208 -17.95 -29.62 -25.58
CA GLU A 208 -18.87 -30.77 -25.56
C GLU A 208 -20.33 -30.34 -25.79
N GLU A 209 -20.74 -29.19 -25.25
CA GLU A 209 -22.05 -28.56 -25.54
C GLU A 209 -22.21 -28.22 -27.03
N ALA A 210 -21.19 -27.62 -27.64
CA ALA A 210 -21.23 -27.26 -29.06
C ALA A 210 -21.18 -28.50 -29.98
N ALA A 211 -20.56 -29.58 -29.53
CA ALA A 211 -20.39 -30.82 -30.27
C ALA A 211 -21.40 -31.91 -29.86
N ASP A 212 -22.57 -31.54 -29.32
CA ASP A 212 -23.54 -32.48 -28.76
C ASP A 212 -23.92 -33.64 -29.72
N LYS A 213 -24.41 -33.30 -30.92
CA LYS A 213 -24.79 -34.26 -31.96
C LYS A 213 -23.59 -35.07 -32.51
N PRO A 214 -22.45 -34.45 -32.87
CA PRO A 214 -21.23 -35.18 -33.27
C PRO A 214 -20.76 -36.20 -32.22
N ILE A 215 -20.68 -35.80 -30.94
CA ILE A 215 -20.24 -36.69 -29.86
C ILE A 215 -21.22 -37.84 -29.68
N TYR A 216 -22.53 -37.58 -29.76
CA TYR A 216 -23.55 -38.62 -29.67
C TYR A 216 -23.43 -39.65 -30.79
N SER A 217 -23.10 -39.22 -32.00
CA SER A 217 -22.85 -40.14 -33.12
C SER A 217 -21.57 -40.96 -32.93
N TRP A 218 -20.50 -40.34 -32.40
CA TRP A 218 -19.20 -40.99 -32.20
C TRP A 218 -19.22 -42.02 -31.07
N THR A 219 -20.02 -41.78 -30.02
CA THR A 219 -20.20 -42.71 -28.90
C THR A 219 -21.17 -43.85 -29.23
N HIS A 220 -21.52 -44.04 -30.50
CA HIS A 220 -22.53 -45.02 -30.95
C HIS A 220 -23.88 -44.84 -30.25
N HIS A 221 -24.31 -43.59 -30.06
CA HIS A 221 -25.56 -43.22 -29.37
C HIS A 221 -25.64 -43.69 -27.91
N ILE A 222 -24.50 -43.85 -27.24
CA ILE A 222 -24.46 -44.23 -25.82
C ILE A 222 -24.53 -42.97 -24.94
N LEU A 223 -23.72 -41.94 -25.22
CA LEU A 223 -23.63 -40.70 -24.43
C LEU A 223 -23.65 -39.46 -25.34
N SER A 224 -24.50 -38.49 -25.01
CA SER A 224 -24.52 -37.19 -25.70
C SER A 224 -23.42 -36.27 -25.21
N GLY A 225 -22.97 -35.34 -26.06
CA GLY A 225 -22.01 -34.31 -25.64
C GLY A 225 -22.57 -33.46 -24.50
N HIS A 226 -23.88 -33.21 -24.49
CA HIS A 226 -24.56 -32.47 -23.45
C HIS A 226 -24.60 -33.21 -22.09
N SER A 227 -24.71 -34.54 -22.07
CA SER A 227 -24.57 -35.30 -20.82
C SER A 227 -23.13 -35.29 -20.29
N ILE A 228 -22.14 -35.38 -21.19
CA ILE A 228 -20.72 -35.32 -20.82
C ILE A 228 -20.35 -33.93 -20.29
N LYS A 229 -20.93 -32.86 -20.88
CA LYS A 229 -20.70 -31.48 -20.44
C LYS A 229 -21.01 -31.28 -18.96
N HIS A 230 -22.08 -31.90 -18.45
CA HIS A 230 -22.46 -31.76 -17.04
C HIS A 230 -21.41 -32.38 -16.14
N VAL A 231 -20.88 -33.55 -16.51
CA VAL A 231 -19.80 -34.22 -15.79
C VAL A 231 -18.52 -33.39 -15.82
N CYS A 232 -18.11 -32.90 -16.99
CA CYS A 232 -16.93 -32.03 -17.13
C CYS A 232 -17.09 -30.72 -16.36
N ALA A 233 -18.27 -30.10 -16.39
CA ALA A 233 -18.54 -28.89 -15.63
C ALA A 233 -18.61 -29.15 -14.11
N ALA A 234 -19.06 -30.33 -13.67
CA ALA A 234 -19.03 -30.73 -12.26
C ALA A 234 -17.61 -30.97 -11.72
N MET A 235 -16.61 -31.19 -12.59
CA MET A 235 -15.21 -31.25 -12.18
C MET A 235 -14.66 -29.89 -11.71
N VAL A 236 -15.26 -28.77 -12.15
CA VAL A 236 -14.86 -27.41 -11.74
C VAL A 236 -14.92 -27.24 -10.21
N PRO A 237 -16.06 -27.42 -9.54
CA PRO A 237 -16.12 -27.35 -8.07
C PRO A 237 -15.29 -28.46 -7.40
N VAL A 238 -15.05 -29.61 -8.03
CA VAL A 238 -14.16 -30.65 -7.47
C VAL A 238 -12.72 -30.13 -7.35
N PHE A 239 -12.16 -29.56 -8.42
CA PHE A 239 -10.80 -29.00 -8.37
C PHE A 239 -10.69 -27.85 -7.39
N LEU A 240 -11.72 -26.99 -7.30
CA LEU A 240 -11.73 -25.89 -6.34
C LEU A 240 -11.85 -26.40 -4.89
N THR A 241 -12.64 -27.45 -4.65
CA THR A 241 -12.75 -28.10 -3.33
C THR A 241 -11.43 -28.74 -2.92
N LEU A 242 -10.75 -29.43 -3.84
CA LEU A 242 -9.42 -30.01 -3.61
C LEU A 242 -8.37 -28.94 -3.35
N MET A 243 -8.44 -27.81 -4.06
CA MET A 243 -7.60 -26.65 -3.80
C MET A 243 -7.84 -26.11 -2.38
N LEU A 244 -9.10 -25.90 -1.99
CA LEU A 244 -9.45 -25.42 -0.65
C LEU A 244 -9.02 -26.38 0.47
N ALA A 245 -9.10 -27.69 0.24
CA ALA A 245 -8.67 -28.70 1.21
C ALA A 245 -7.14 -28.77 1.38
N LYS A 246 -6.37 -28.49 0.32
CA LYS A 246 -4.90 -28.62 0.29
C LYS A 246 -4.16 -27.29 0.41
N ARG A 247 -4.87 -26.16 0.36
CA ARG A 247 -4.24 -24.84 0.37
C ARG A 247 -3.64 -24.51 1.74
N SER A 248 -2.54 -23.78 1.67
CA SER A 248 -1.88 -23.13 2.80
C SER A 248 -1.52 -21.70 2.40
N VAL A 249 -1.36 -20.82 3.38
CA VAL A 249 -0.93 -19.43 3.13
C VAL A 249 0.49 -19.46 2.58
N GLN A 250 0.70 -18.83 1.43
CA GLN A 250 2.01 -18.76 0.80
C GLN A 250 2.79 -17.54 1.32
N THR A 251 3.90 -17.80 2.02
CA THR A 251 4.77 -16.75 2.58
C THR A 251 5.49 -15.95 1.49
N GLU A 252 5.80 -16.58 0.35
CA GLU A 252 6.48 -15.98 -0.79
C GLU A 252 5.57 -15.78 -2.00
N ARG A 253 5.27 -14.51 -2.34
CA ARG A 253 4.31 -14.17 -3.39
C ARG A 253 4.96 -14.12 -4.79
N ILE A 254 4.98 -15.25 -5.49
CA ILE A 254 5.48 -15.37 -6.86
C ILE A 254 4.33 -15.75 -7.82
N SER A 255 4.13 -14.97 -8.90
CA SER A 255 3.15 -15.28 -9.96
C SER A 255 3.52 -16.52 -10.76
N LEU A 256 2.54 -17.30 -11.23
CA LEU A 256 2.78 -18.49 -12.09
C LEU A 256 3.64 -18.17 -13.31
N TYR A 257 3.46 -16.99 -13.93
CA TYR A 257 4.32 -16.52 -15.04
C TYR A 257 5.82 -16.52 -14.68
N LYS A 258 6.16 -16.06 -13.47
CA LYS A 258 7.55 -16.05 -12.99
C LYS A 258 8.04 -17.47 -12.66
N THR A 259 7.22 -18.28 -12.01
CA THR A 259 7.54 -19.67 -11.66
C THR A 259 7.85 -20.50 -12.91
N TRP A 260 7.00 -20.44 -13.93
CA TRP A 260 7.21 -21.16 -15.19
C TRP A 260 8.35 -20.59 -16.00
N LYS A 261 8.61 -19.28 -15.94
CA LYS A 261 9.79 -18.69 -16.57
C LYS A 261 11.09 -19.18 -15.93
N ILE A 262 11.12 -19.33 -14.60
CA ILE A 262 12.25 -19.89 -13.85
C ILE A 262 12.45 -21.37 -14.22
N SER A 263 11.38 -22.16 -14.32
CA SER A 263 11.48 -23.58 -14.73
C SER A 263 11.96 -23.71 -16.19
N TRP A 264 11.52 -22.83 -17.09
CA TRP A 264 12.00 -22.78 -18.47
C TRP A 264 13.46 -22.40 -18.57
N THR A 265 13.94 -21.46 -17.74
CA THR A 265 15.39 -21.16 -17.67
C THR A 265 16.20 -22.34 -17.14
N ARG A 266 15.67 -23.10 -16.17
CA ARG A 266 16.30 -24.32 -15.66
C ARG A 266 16.29 -25.45 -16.71
N SER A 267 15.22 -25.59 -17.49
CA SER A 267 15.09 -26.60 -18.56
C SER A 267 15.94 -26.31 -19.80
N ARG A 268 16.36 -25.06 -20.03
CA ARG A 268 17.27 -24.69 -21.13
C ARG A 268 18.75 -24.97 -20.82
N GLY A 269 19.08 -25.33 -19.57
CA GLY A 269 20.37 -25.86 -19.18
C GLY A 269 20.33 -27.40 -19.17
N LYS A 270 20.49 -28.04 -20.33
CA LYS A 270 20.94 -29.44 -20.37
C LYS A 270 22.45 -29.43 -20.56
N GLY A 271 23.17 -29.58 -19.45
CA GLY A 271 24.62 -29.73 -19.43
C GLY A 271 25.23 -29.06 -18.20
N THR A 272 25.68 -29.90 -17.27
CA THR A 272 26.59 -29.64 -16.13
C THR A 272 26.07 -28.84 -14.92
N GLU A 273 26.16 -29.56 -13.79
CA GLU A 273 26.15 -29.18 -12.37
C GLU A 273 24.83 -28.71 -11.72
N GLU A 274 24.33 -29.57 -10.82
CA GLU A 274 23.25 -29.29 -9.88
C GLU A 274 23.77 -28.37 -8.77
N GLU A 275 23.62 -27.06 -8.93
CA GLU A 275 23.61 -26.13 -7.79
C GLU A 275 22.17 -25.99 -7.28
N SER A 276 21.91 -26.59 -6.11
CA SER A 276 20.70 -26.39 -5.33
C SER A 276 20.70 -24.98 -4.73
N PHE A 277 20.09 -24.02 -5.42
CA PHE A 277 19.78 -22.72 -4.82
C PHE A 277 18.55 -22.87 -3.91
N GLU A 278 18.79 -23.03 -2.61
CA GLU A 278 17.77 -22.86 -1.58
C GLU A 278 17.55 -21.35 -1.41
N CYS A 279 16.45 -20.85 -1.97
CA CYS A 279 16.10 -19.44 -1.92
C CYS A 279 15.18 -19.24 -0.71
N THR A 280 15.75 -18.75 0.39
CA THR A 280 15.00 -18.31 1.57
C THR A 280 14.50 -16.89 1.33
N TYR A 281 13.19 -16.68 1.21
CA TYR A 281 12.60 -15.34 1.31
C TYR A 281 11.79 -15.18 2.59
N THR A 282 11.81 -13.94 3.05
CA THR A 282 11.27 -13.46 4.31
C THR A 282 9.78 -13.71 4.50
N ASN A 283 9.46 -14.29 5.65
CA ASN A 283 8.12 -14.39 6.21
C ASN A 283 7.42 -13.03 6.22
N VAL A 284 6.28 -12.94 5.53
CA VAL A 284 5.25 -11.95 5.84
C VAL A 284 4.57 -12.45 7.12
N ALA A 285 4.63 -11.69 8.20
CA ALA A 285 3.89 -12.02 9.41
C ALA A 285 2.39 -12.12 9.07
N VAL A 286 1.81 -13.28 9.34
CA VAL A 286 0.36 -13.46 9.42
C VAL A 286 -0.04 -12.92 10.78
N GLU A 287 -0.84 -11.84 10.82
CA GLU A 287 -1.52 -11.45 12.05
C GLU A 287 -2.47 -12.57 12.45
N GLU A 288 -2.18 -13.25 13.57
CA GLU A 288 -3.18 -14.07 14.25
C GLU A 288 -4.34 -13.18 14.65
N ALA A 289 -5.49 -13.39 14.01
CA ALA A 289 -6.74 -12.76 14.39
C ALA A 289 -7.10 -13.19 15.82
N ARG A 290 -6.94 -12.28 16.79
CA ARG A 290 -7.50 -12.45 18.13
C ARG A 290 -9.03 -12.53 18.03
N LEU A 291 -9.56 -13.60 18.62
CA LEU A 291 -10.96 -13.79 18.93
C LEU A 291 -11.45 -12.70 19.89
N ASP A 292 -12.18 -11.71 19.37
CA ASP A 292 -13.01 -10.83 20.19
C ASP A 292 -14.45 -11.36 20.22
N GLN A 293 -15.00 -11.44 21.43
CA GLN A 293 -16.35 -11.92 21.76
C GLN A 293 -17.46 -11.06 21.13
N PRO A 294 -18.69 -11.60 20.95
CA PRO A 294 -19.74 -10.93 20.19
C PRO A 294 -20.39 -9.79 21.00
N GLY A 295 -20.15 -8.55 20.56
CA GLY A 295 -20.91 -7.38 20.99
C GLY A 295 -22.10 -7.12 20.06
N ASP A 296 -23.28 -7.41 20.60
CA ASP A 296 -24.62 -6.88 20.31
C ASP A 296 -24.85 -6.10 18.98
N MET A 297 -25.46 -6.75 18.00
CA MET A 297 -25.90 -6.14 16.73
C MET A 297 -27.42 -5.93 16.74
N GLY A 298 -27.89 -5.07 17.65
CA GLY A 298 -29.29 -4.64 17.70
C GLY A 298 -29.44 -3.19 17.25
N LEU A 299 -29.60 -2.94 15.93
CA LEU A 299 -30.22 -1.72 15.35
C LEU A 299 -30.12 -1.72 13.81
N SER A 300 -30.99 -2.46 13.11
CA SER A 300 -31.28 -2.22 11.68
C SER A 300 -32.52 -2.99 11.20
N PHE A 301 -33.69 -2.69 11.76
CA PHE A 301 -34.98 -3.13 11.17
C PHE A 301 -35.86 -1.98 10.68
N ARG A 302 -35.54 -0.72 11.00
CA ARG A 302 -36.36 0.43 10.54
C ARG A 302 -35.94 1.03 9.19
N PHE A 303 -34.76 0.69 8.68
CA PHE A 303 -34.26 1.20 7.40
C PHE A 303 -34.77 0.38 6.20
N ILE A 304 -34.99 -0.93 6.39
CA ILE A 304 -35.49 -1.84 5.35
C ILE A 304 -36.96 -1.53 5.01
N ASP A 305 -37.77 -1.20 6.01
CA ASP A 305 -39.18 -0.86 5.81
C ASP A 305 -39.38 0.48 5.09
N GLN A 306 -38.51 1.47 5.33
CA GLN A 306 -38.53 2.74 4.59
C GLN A 306 -38.09 2.58 3.13
N VAL A 307 -37.14 1.67 2.85
CA VAL A 307 -36.69 1.38 1.49
C VAL A 307 -37.74 0.59 0.69
N LEU A 308 -38.52 -0.29 1.34
CA LEU A 308 -39.63 -0.99 0.70
C LEU A 308 -40.81 -0.05 0.39
N LEU A 309 -41.08 0.94 1.23
CA LEU A 309 -42.16 1.90 0.99
C LEU A 309 -41.84 2.82 -0.21
N ILE A 310 -40.56 3.20 -0.36
CA ILE A 310 -40.09 4.00 -1.49
C ILE A 310 -40.09 3.19 -2.80
N SER A 311 -39.87 1.86 -2.75
CA SER A 311 -39.90 1.03 -3.95
C SER A 311 -41.30 0.86 -4.55
N GLN A 312 -42.35 0.91 -3.71
CA GLN A 312 -43.74 0.72 -4.16
C GLN A 312 -44.32 1.95 -4.87
N THR A 313 -43.82 3.16 -4.61
CA THR A 313 -44.34 4.39 -5.26
C THR A 313 -43.69 4.70 -6.62
N PHE A 314 -42.59 4.02 -6.98
CA PHE A 314 -41.82 4.26 -8.22
C PHE A 314 -42.15 3.29 -9.38
N MET A 315 -43.18 2.46 -9.24
CA MET A 315 -43.55 1.43 -10.23
C MET A 315 -44.15 1.94 -11.56
N SER A 316 -44.23 3.26 -11.77
CA SER A 316 -44.88 3.83 -12.97
C SER A 316 -43.92 4.37 -14.04
N PHE A 317 -42.60 4.43 -13.79
CA PHE A 317 -41.64 5.04 -14.74
C PHE A 317 -40.27 4.31 -14.74
N PRO A 318 -39.99 3.40 -15.68
CA PRO A 318 -38.77 2.57 -15.69
C PRO A 318 -37.47 3.38 -15.88
N HIS A 319 -37.54 4.56 -16.51
CA HIS A 319 -36.40 5.48 -16.62
C HIS A 319 -35.99 6.08 -15.27
N LEU A 320 -36.93 6.31 -14.36
CA LEU A 320 -36.63 6.88 -13.03
C LEU A 320 -35.94 5.86 -12.10
N MET A 321 -36.21 4.57 -12.27
CA MET A 321 -35.56 3.47 -11.52
C MET A 321 -34.09 3.29 -11.94
N ILE A 322 -33.80 3.40 -13.24
CA ILE A 322 -32.42 3.38 -13.75
C ILE A 322 -31.66 4.62 -13.26
N ILE A 323 -32.30 5.79 -13.32
CA ILE A 323 -31.69 7.03 -12.83
C ILE A 323 -31.44 6.92 -11.32
N SER A 324 -32.39 6.43 -10.52
CA SER A 324 -32.21 6.30 -9.07
C SER A 324 -31.16 5.26 -8.68
N ALA A 325 -31.11 4.10 -9.35
CA ALA A 325 -30.08 3.08 -9.13
C ALA A 325 -28.69 3.56 -9.58
N CYS A 326 -28.58 4.21 -10.73
CA CYS A 326 -27.34 4.84 -11.18
C CYS A 326 -26.92 5.97 -10.25
N LEU A 327 -27.87 6.76 -9.72
CA LEU A 327 -27.59 7.84 -8.76
C LEU A 327 -27.15 7.26 -7.40
N LEU A 328 -27.76 6.18 -6.92
CA LEU A 328 -27.34 5.47 -5.72
C LEU A 328 -25.96 4.82 -5.90
N ILE A 329 -25.68 4.19 -7.03
CA ILE A 329 -24.35 3.64 -7.34
C ILE A 329 -23.33 4.78 -7.49
N ALA A 330 -23.69 5.90 -8.11
CA ALA A 330 -22.82 7.07 -8.25
C ALA A 330 -22.54 7.75 -6.92
N VAL A 331 -23.56 7.91 -6.06
CA VAL A 331 -23.45 8.45 -4.70
C VAL A 331 -22.65 7.49 -3.82
N PHE A 332 -22.95 6.19 -3.84
CA PHE A 332 -22.21 5.16 -3.12
C PHE A 332 -20.75 5.08 -3.59
N SER A 333 -20.51 5.15 -4.90
CA SER A 333 -19.16 5.23 -5.48
C SER A 333 -18.46 6.53 -5.08
N TYR A 334 -19.18 7.66 -5.07
CA TYR A 334 -18.64 8.95 -4.66
C TYR A 334 -18.17 8.91 -3.20
N TYR A 335 -18.97 8.36 -2.29
CA TYR A 335 -18.61 8.23 -0.88
C TYR A 335 -17.56 7.13 -0.63
N SER A 336 -17.66 5.97 -1.29
CA SER A 336 -16.72 4.85 -1.13
C SER A 336 -15.35 5.11 -1.75
N PHE A 337 -15.28 5.93 -2.81
CA PHE A 337 -14.04 6.28 -3.48
C PHE A 337 -13.53 7.69 -3.17
N LYS A 338 -14.24 8.45 -2.32
CA LYS A 338 -13.89 9.83 -1.96
C LYS A 338 -12.39 9.91 -1.64
N PRO A 339 -11.61 10.71 -2.39
CA PRO A 339 -10.21 10.81 -2.13
C PRO A 339 -10.02 11.55 -0.80
N THR A 340 -9.48 10.86 0.20
CA THR A 340 -8.98 11.52 1.41
C THR A 340 -7.74 12.31 1.01
N HIS A 341 -7.91 13.62 0.97
CA HIS A 341 -6.84 14.57 0.78
C HIS A 341 -6.17 14.83 2.12
N ILE A 342 -4.84 14.86 2.12
CA ILE A 342 -4.07 15.21 3.31
C ILE A 342 -3.41 16.54 3.03
N TYR A 343 -3.79 17.49 3.85
CA TYR A 343 -3.32 18.84 3.84
C TYR A 343 -2.32 19.02 4.97
N LEU A 344 -1.16 19.57 4.65
CA LEU A 344 -0.22 20.08 5.63
C LEU A 344 -0.62 21.52 5.90
N ILE A 345 -1.23 21.74 7.07
CA ILE A 345 -1.65 23.07 7.48
C ILE A 345 -0.41 23.93 7.61
N ASP A 346 0.49 23.51 8.51
CA ASP A 346 1.77 24.15 8.76
C ASP A 346 2.69 23.22 9.53
N PHE A 347 3.94 23.62 9.70
CA PHE A 347 4.91 22.95 10.54
C PHE A 347 5.84 23.99 11.20
N SER A 348 6.35 23.65 12.39
CA SER A 348 7.30 24.46 13.15
C SER A 348 8.54 23.64 13.43
N CYS A 349 9.71 24.26 13.30
CA CYS A 349 11.00 23.65 13.58
C CYS A 349 11.63 24.37 14.78
N TYR A 350 12.28 23.62 15.65
CA TYR A 350 12.92 24.19 16.84
C TYR A 350 14.13 25.02 16.42
N GLN A 351 14.19 26.26 16.90
CA GLN A 351 15.35 27.12 16.74
C GLN A 351 16.11 27.12 18.07
N PRO A 352 17.27 26.44 18.16
CA PRO A 352 18.07 26.47 19.38
C PRO A 352 18.56 27.90 19.68
N PRO A 353 18.60 28.31 20.95
CA PRO A 353 19.21 29.59 21.34
C PRO A 353 20.74 29.58 21.15
N ASP A 354 21.31 30.77 20.91
CA ASP A 354 22.73 30.94 20.54
C ASP A 354 23.72 30.37 21.58
N PHE A 355 23.35 30.29 22.87
CA PHE A 355 24.23 29.73 23.91
C PHE A 355 24.41 28.20 23.80
N LEU A 356 23.60 27.51 23.00
CA LEU A 356 23.72 26.07 22.74
C LEU A 356 24.61 25.74 21.55
N ARG A 357 25.12 26.77 20.84
CA ARG A 357 26.04 26.59 19.72
C ARG A 357 27.32 25.90 20.18
N SER A 358 27.77 24.92 19.40
CA SER A 358 29.00 24.20 19.65
C SER A 358 29.91 24.26 18.43
N PRO A 359 30.70 25.36 18.28
CA PRO A 359 31.75 25.45 17.27
C PRO A 359 32.70 24.26 17.36
N ILE A 360 33.28 23.83 16.24
CA ILE A 360 34.11 22.61 16.20
C ILE A 360 35.26 22.69 17.21
N ALA A 361 35.92 23.85 17.30
CA ALA A 361 37.02 24.08 18.24
C ALA A 361 36.58 23.90 19.70
N ASN A 362 35.43 24.51 20.08
CA ASN A 362 34.86 24.40 21.42
C ASN A 362 34.48 22.94 21.73
N PHE A 363 33.84 22.25 20.79
CA PHE A 363 33.45 20.85 20.96
C PHE A 363 34.66 19.95 21.22
N ILE A 364 35.74 20.10 20.45
CA ILE A 364 36.98 19.31 20.65
C ILE A 364 37.67 19.66 21.97
N GLU A 365 37.73 20.94 22.34
CA GLU A 365 38.30 21.36 23.62
C GLU A 365 37.52 20.77 24.81
N HIS A 366 36.19 20.82 24.78
CA HIS A 366 35.34 20.17 25.79
C HIS A 366 35.57 18.66 25.88
N LEU A 367 35.65 17.97 24.74
CA LEU A 367 35.93 16.53 24.75
C LEU A 367 37.30 16.23 25.39
N ASN A 368 38.32 17.05 25.12
CA ASN A 368 39.64 16.92 25.72
C ASN A 368 39.62 17.18 27.25
N LEU A 369 38.92 18.24 27.69
CA LEU A 369 38.78 18.60 29.11
C LEU A 369 37.96 17.58 29.90
N SER A 370 37.03 16.86 29.26
CA SER A 370 36.23 15.83 29.93
C SER A 370 37.04 14.63 30.43
N GLY A 371 38.25 14.41 29.89
CA GLY A 371 39.12 13.28 30.26
C GLY A 371 38.57 11.90 29.87
N ILE A 372 37.49 11.84 29.07
CA ILE A 372 36.83 10.59 28.65
C ILE A 372 37.60 9.90 27.51
N PHE A 373 38.09 10.69 26.54
CA PHE A 373 38.67 10.18 25.30
C PHE A 373 40.20 10.30 25.28
N ASP A 374 40.87 9.26 24.78
CA ASP A 374 42.30 9.32 24.51
C ASP A 374 42.61 10.16 23.25
N ARG A 375 43.89 10.45 23.05
CA ARG A 375 44.34 11.33 21.97
C ARG A 375 43.97 10.80 20.58
N GLU A 376 43.99 9.48 20.37
CA GLU A 376 43.62 8.88 19.09
C GLU A 376 42.13 9.08 18.80
N CYS A 377 41.27 8.88 19.79
CA CYS A 377 39.83 9.11 19.66
C CYS A 377 39.50 10.58 19.40
N LEU A 378 40.19 11.52 20.07
CA LEU A 378 40.03 12.95 19.85
C LEU A 378 40.45 13.35 18.42
N ASP A 379 41.64 12.92 17.98
CA ASP A 379 42.14 13.22 16.64
C ASP A 379 41.23 12.64 15.54
N LEU A 380 40.63 11.46 15.78
CA LEU A 380 39.65 10.87 14.86
C LEU A 380 38.36 11.69 14.79
N GLN A 381 37.78 12.05 15.93
CA GLN A 381 36.55 12.85 15.98
C GLN A 381 36.76 14.23 15.35
N GLN A 382 37.90 14.87 15.59
CA GLN A 382 38.28 16.13 14.95
C GLN A 382 38.31 16.00 13.42
N LYS A 383 39.03 14.99 12.90
CA LYS A 383 39.12 14.75 11.44
C LYS A 383 37.77 14.49 10.79
N ILE A 384 36.85 13.83 11.50
CA ILE A 384 35.50 13.57 10.99
C ILE A 384 34.68 14.86 11.00
N LEU A 385 34.72 15.65 12.08
CA LEU A 385 34.01 16.92 12.20
C LEU A 385 34.41 17.91 11.10
N GLU A 386 35.71 18.09 10.86
CA GLU A 386 36.25 18.96 9.80
C GLU A 386 35.74 18.59 8.39
N ARG A 387 35.34 17.33 8.17
CA ARG A 387 34.85 16.82 6.87
C ARG A 387 33.35 16.57 6.84
N SER A 388 32.67 16.68 7.98
CA SER A 388 31.25 16.31 8.15
C SER A 388 30.30 17.20 7.35
N GLY A 389 30.71 18.44 7.08
CA GLY A 389 29.88 19.48 6.48
C GLY A 389 29.04 20.25 7.50
N ILE A 390 29.21 19.99 8.80
CA ILE A 390 28.58 20.72 9.90
C ILE A 390 29.40 21.98 10.20
N GLY A 391 28.73 23.12 10.35
CA GLY A 391 29.34 24.41 10.67
C GLY A 391 29.20 24.78 12.15
N ASP A 392 29.77 25.93 12.51
CA ASP A 392 29.89 26.41 13.89
C ASP A 392 28.59 26.99 14.49
N ASP A 393 27.50 26.99 13.72
CA ASP A 393 26.17 27.37 14.20
C ASP A 393 25.37 26.17 14.73
N ALA A 394 25.86 24.95 14.52
CA ALA A 394 25.18 23.75 14.98
C ALA A 394 25.16 23.67 16.50
N CYS A 395 24.03 23.20 17.05
CA CYS A 395 23.77 23.22 18.48
C CYS A 395 23.69 21.80 19.07
N VAL A 396 24.07 21.69 20.34
CA VAL A 396 23.99 20.47 21.15
C VAL A 396 23.27 20.80 22.47
N PRO A 397 22.61 19.83 23.13
CA PRO A 397 21.91 20.09 24.37
C PRO A 397 22.87 20.50 25.49
N VAL A 398 22.35 21.18 26.52
CA VAL A 398 23.13 21.72 27.66
C VAL A 398 24.08 20.67 28.25
N THR A 399 23.62 19.42 28.36
CA THR A 399 24.39 18.34 28.99
C THR A 399 25.66 17.95 28.25
N VAL A 400 25.75 18.27 26.96
CA VAL A 400 26.96 18.04 26.15
C VAL A 400 27.99 19.17 26.37
N HIS A 401 27.57 20.33 26.84
CA HIS A 401 28.46 21.44 27.22
C HIS A 401 29.02 21.31 28.64
N GLU A 402 28.49 20.40 29.45
CA GLU A 402 28.98 20.16 30.81
C GLU A 402 30.25 19.31 30.82
N ILE A 403 31.11 19.52 31.82
CA ILE A 403 32.37 18.79 31.98
C ILE A 403 32.36 18.05 33.34
N PRO A 404 32.27 16.70 33.36
CA PRO A 404 32.09 15.81 32.22
C PRO A 404 30.64 15.80 31.69
N PRO A 405 30.39 15.45 30.41
CA PRO A 405 29.05 15.32 29.87
C PRO A 405 28.23 14.25 30.59
N HIS A 406 26.97 14.56 30.93
CA HIS A 406 26.06 13.66 31.61
C HIS A 406 24.89 13.21 30.71
N SER A 407 24.46 11.96 30.88
CA SER A 407 23.52 11.27 29.98
C SER A 407 22.30 10.73 30.75
N SER A 408 21.81 11.50 31.73
CA SER A 408 20.72 11.07 32.61
C SER A 408 19.38 11.03 31.87
N LEU A 409 18.46 10.19 32.36
CA LEU A 409 17.08 10.16 31.83
C LEU A 409 16.34 11.48 32.09
N SER A 410 16.69 12.22 33.14
CA SER A 410 16.11 13.55 33.41
C SER A 410 16.56 14.55 32.35
N ALA A 411 17.85 14.58 32.00
CA ALA A 411 18.37 15.43 30.93
C ALA A 411 17.72 15.17 29.58
N ALA A 412 17.58 13.91 29.17
CA ALA A 412 16.90 13.55 27.93
C ALA A 412 15.43 14.01 27.92
N ARG A 413 14.78 14.00 29.09
CA ARG A 413 13.40 14.49 29.26
C ARG A 413 13.34 16.01 29.18
N GLU A 414 14.28 16.72 29.78
CA GLU A 414 14.40 18.18 29.71
C GLU A 414 14.64 18.65 28.26
N GLU A 415 15.57 18.01 27.54
CA GLU A 415 15.79 18.26 26.10
C GLU A 415 14.50 18.04 25.29
N THR A 416 13.78 16.96 25.58
CA THR A 416 12.50 16.66 24.93
C THR A 416 11.45 17.74 25.23
N HIS A 417 11.40 18.24 26.46
CA HIS A 417 10.49 19.32 26.85
C HIS A 417 10.83 20.62 26.12
N ASP A 418 12.09 21.05 26.16
CA ASP A 418 12.54 22.29 25.56
C ASP A 418 12.23 22.32 24.06
N ILE A 419 12.50 21.21 23.36
CA ILE A 419 12.27 21.11 21.92
C ILE A 419 10.77 21.01 21.63
N LEU A 420 10.09 19.97 22.13
CA LEU A 420 8.74 19.64 21.70
C LEU A 420 7.69 20.59 22.27
N PHE A 421 7.83 21.08 23.50
CA PHE A 421 6.86 22.06 24.02
C PHE A 421 6.95 23.36 23.24
N THR A 422 8.15 23.79 22.86
CA THR A 422 8.35 25.00 22.06
C THR A 422 7.69 24.89 20.69
N VAL A 423 7.99 23.84 19.91
CA VAL A 423 7.43 23.72 18.55
C VAL A 423 5.93 23.47 18.53
N VAL A 424 5.39 22.75 19.52
CA VAL A 424 3.93 22.52 19.63
C VAL A 424 3.22 23.81 20.05
N GLN A 425 3.76 24.53 21.05
CA GLN A 425 3.20 25.80 21.49
C GLN A 425 3.20 26.84 20.37
N ASP A 426 4.29 26.93 19.60
CA ASP A 426 4.40 27.83 18.45
C ASP A 426 3.29 27.53 17.42
N LEU A 427 3.15 26.26 17.03
CA LEU A 427 2.17 25.84 16.03
C LEU A 427 0.72 26.06 16.50
N PHE A 428 0.41 25.73 17.76
CA PHE A 428 -0.90 25.96 18.35
C PHE A 428 -1.24 27.44 18.48
N SER A 429 -0.28 28.26 18.91
CA SER A 429 -0.49 29.72 19.05
C SER A 429 -0.71 30.37 17.69
N LYS A 430 0.13 30.01 16.70
CA LYS A 430 0.09 30.54 15.33
C LYS A 430 -1.25 30.28 14.65
N HIS A 431 -1.81 29.08 14.81
CA HIS A 431 -3.06 28.68 14.16
C HIS A 431 -4.28 28.72 15.09
N LYS A 432 -4.11 29.20 16.32
CA LYS A 432 -5.15 29.23 17.38
C LYS A 432 -5.85 27.87 17.53
N ILE A 433 -5.06 26.80 17.57
CA ILE A 433 -5.55 25.43 17.69
C ILE A 433 -5.85 25.13 19.16
N ASP A 434 -7.08 24.70 19.45
CA ASP A 434 -7.40 24.08 20.73
C ASP A 434 -6.73 22.68 20.77
N PRO A 435 -5.86 22.39 21.75
CA PRO A 435 -5.23 21.08 21.90
C PRO A 435 -6.24 19.91 21.93
N LYS A 436 -7.46 20.13 22.43
CA LYS A 436 -8.52 19.11 22.45
C LYS A 436 -9.05 18.76 21.06
N SER A 437 -8.82 19.61 20.05
CA SER A 437 -9.24 19.37 18.66
C SER A 437 -8.34 18.40 17.89
N ILE A 438 -7.17 18.04 18.44
CA ILE A 438 -6.23 17.08 17.84
C ILE A 438 -6.78 15.66 17.99
N ASP A 439 -6.94 14.96 16.86
CA ASP A 439 -7.51 13.63 16.80
C ASP A 439 -6.47 12.50 16.85
N ILE A 440 -5.31 12.75 16.25
CA ILE A 440 -4.22 11.79 16.14
C ILE A 440 -2.92 12.49 16.54
N LEU A 441 -2.15 11.88 17.44
CA LEU A 441 -0.84 12.34 17.85
C LEU A 441 0.19 11.25 17.56
N VAL A 442 1.21 11.55 16.76
CA VAL A 442 2.31 10.62 16.49
C VAL A 442 3.63 11.29 16.83
N SER A 443 4.41 10.74 17.76
CA SER A 443 5.79 11.16 17.99
C SER A 443 6.77 10.14 17.43
N ASN A 444 7.95 10.60 17.02
CA ASN A 444 9.09 9.74 16.73
C ASN A 444 10.36 10.28 17.38
N CYS A 445 11.08 9.39 18.05
CA CYS A 445 12.43 9.55 18.61
C CYS A 445 13.04 8.15 18.69
N SER A 446 14.22 7.95 18.11
CA SER A 446 14.75 6.59 17.92
C SER A 446 15.39 6.04 19.18
N LEU A 447 16.14 6.88 19.91
CA LEU A 447 17.02 6.46 20.99
C LEU A 447 16.55 6.89 22.38
N PHE A 448 15.44 7.66 22.46
CA PHE A 448 14.79 7.99 23.74
C PHE A 448 13.35 7.48 23.75
N CYS A 449 13.13 6.40 24.51
CA CYS A 449 11.83 5.75 24.65
C CYS A 449 11.43 5.67 26.14
N PRO A 450 11.00 6.79 26.75
CA PRO A 450 10.66 6.84 28.18
C PRO A 450 9.32 6.16 28.49
N SER A 451 9.16 5.78 29.75
CA SER A 451 7.88 5.48 30.38
C SER A 451 7.62 6.53 31.47
N PRO A 452 6.60 7.41 31.33
CA PRO A 452 5.59 7.49 30.27
C PRO A 452 6.16 7.98 28.92
N SER A 453 5.45 7.64 27.83
CA SER A 453 5.88 7.93 26.45
C SER A 453 5.93 9.44 26.13
N ILE A 454 6.66 9.82 25.08
CA ILE A 454 6.71 11.21 24.58
C ILE A 454 5.30 11.74 24.28
N THR A 455 4.44 10.94 23.63
CA THR A 455 3.05 11.36 23.38
C THR A 455 2.27 11.62 24.67
N SER A 456 2.49 10.83 25.73
CA SER A 456 1.85 11.02 27.03
C SER A 456 2.30 12.32 27.70
N ILE A 457 3.58 12.66 27.58
CA ILE A 457 4.15 13.93 28.07
C ILE A 457 3.45 15.12 27.38
N ILE A 458 3.27 15.05 26.07
CA ILE A 458 2.60 16.11 25.28
C ILE A 458 1.11 16.22 25.63
N ILE A 459 0.41 15.08 25.73
CA ILE A 459 -1.00 15.04 26.11
C ILE A 459 -1.22 15.68 27.48
N ASN A 460 -0.36 15.35 28.45
CA ASN A 460 -0.41 15.92 29.79
C ASN A 460 -0.11 17.42 29.78
N LYS A 461 0.95 17.86 29.11
CA LYS A 461 1.36 19.27 29.06
C LYS A 461 0.28 20.18 28.46
N PHE A 462 -0.36 19.75 27.37
CA PHE A 462 -1.31 20.58 26.62
C PHE A 462 -2.78 20.29 26.93
N GLY A 463 -3.07 19.38 27.87
CA GLY A 463 -4.45 19.07 28.28
C GLY A 463 -5.30 18.51 27.14
N MET A 464 -4.71 17.64 26.31
CA MET A 464 -5.43 16.99 25.21
C MET A 464 -6.55 16.07 25.73
N ARG A 465 -7.51 15.74 24.87
CA ARG A 465 -8.67 14.91 25.22
C ARG A 465 -8.30 13.46 25.52
N SER A 466 -9.10 12.79 26.35
CA SER A 466 -8.85 11.42 26.82
C SER A 466 -8.90 10.33 25.74
N ASN A 467 -9.55 10.60 24.61
CA ASN A 467 -9.70 9.65 23.50
C ASN A 467 -8.83 9.99 22.27
N VAL A 468 -7.78 10.83 22.44
CA VAL A 468 -6.81 11.09 21.38
C VAL A 468 -6.08 9.80 21.00
N LYS A 469 -5.91 9.55 19.70
CA LYS A 469 -5.16 8.38 19.22
C LYS A 469 -3.67 8.70 19.24
N SER A 470 -2.93 8.18 20.20
CA SER A 470 -1.51 8.50 20.39
C SER A 470 -0.57 7.34 20.09
N PHE A 471 0.50 7.59 19.32
CA PHE A 471 1.51 6.60 18.96
C PHE A 471 2.91 7.19 19.13
N SER A 472 3.80 6.48 19.85
CA SER A 472 5.21 6.85 19.96
C SER A 472 6.08 5.83 19.24
N LEU A 473 6.83 6.30 18.25
CA LEU A 473 7.62 5.49 17.32
C LEU A 473 9.12 5.55 17.68
N SER A 474 9.74 4.39 17.86
CA SER A 474 11.15 4.23 18.25
C SER A 474 11.92 3.30 17.29
N GLY A 475 13.26 3.33 17.32
CA GLY A 475 14.14 2.42 16.59
C GLY A 475 14.14 2.53 15.05
N MET A 476 13.49 3.54 14.48
CA MET A 476 13.33 3.69 13.02
C MET A 476 14.37 4.62 12.36
N GLY A 477 15.18 5.30 13.15
CA GLY A 477 16.26 6.18 12.70
C GLY A 477 15.73 7.43 11.97
N CYS A 478 16.61 8.07 11.21
CA CYS A 478 16.35 9.39 10.63
C CYS A 478 15.23 9.44 9.57
N SER A 479 14.71 8.31 9.11
CA SER A 479 13.55 8.28 8.20
C SER A 479 12.19 8.28 8.91
N ALA A 480 12.19 8.24 10.26
CA ALA A 480 10.99 8.14 11.08
C ALA A 480 10.01 9.30 10.88
N GLY A 481 10.49 10.49 10.48
CA GLY A 481 9.63 11.63 10.16
C GLY A 481 8.65 11.31 9.04
N LEU A 482 9.15 10.87 7.88
CA LEU A 482 8.28 10.50 6.75
C LEU A 482 7.46 9.24 7.02
N LEU A 483 7.98 8.29 7.81
CA LEU A 483 7.22 7.12 8.25
C LEU A 483 6.02 7.52 9.10
N SER A 484 6.17 8.51 9.97
CA SER A 484 5.09 9.06 10.79
C SER A 484 4.01 9.71 9.93
N ILE A 485 4.40 10.45 8.88
CA ILE A 485 3.44 11.00 7.90
C ILE A 485 2.68 9.87 7.20
N ASN A 486 3.33 8.76 6.87
CA ASN A 486 2.67 7.61 6.25
C ASN A 486 1.67 6.94 7.21
N LEU A 487 2.03 6.75 8.47
CA LEU A 487 1.12 6.23 9.49
C LEU A 487 -0.11 7.14 9.66
N VAL A 488 0.10 8.46 9.82
CA VAL A 488 -0.99 9.43 9.93
C VAL A 488 -1.88 9.41 8.68
N LYS A 489 -1.29 9.31 7.49
CA LYS A 489 -2.06 9.18 6.25
C LYS A 489 -3.00 7.99 6.28
N ASP A 490 -2.51 6.83 6.71
CA ASP A 490 -3.32 5.62 6.73
C ASP A 490 -4.41 5.70 7.81
N LEU A 491 -4.12 6.28 8.97
CA LEU A 491 -5.12 6.58 10.00
C LEU A 491 -6.18 7.57 9.51
N MET A 492 -5.79 8.65 8.82
CA MET A 492 -6.70 9.65 8.23
C MET A 492 -7.51 9.11 7.05
N LYS A 493 -7.14 7.98 6.44
CA LYS A 493 -8.02 7.33 5.45
C LYS A 493 -9.22 6.69 6.13
N ILE A 494 -9.03 6.17 7.34
CA ILE A 494 -10.05 5.49 8.13
C ILE A 494 -10.88 6.52 8.92
N HIS A 495 -10.20 7.51 9.51
CA HIS A 495 -10.81 8.57 10.29
C HIS A 495 -10.97 9.84 9.44
N GLY A 496 -12.13 10.01 8.81
CA GLY A 496 -12.49 11.23 8.08
C GLY A 496 -12.61 12.45 9.01
N GLY A 497 -12.33 13.64 8.50
CA GLY A 497 -12.51 14.90 9.24
C GLY A 497 -11.59 15.08 10.45
N SER A 498 -10.42 14.43 10.45
CA SER A 498 -9.43 14.45 11.52
C SER A 498 -8.33 15.49 11.32
N LEU A 499 -7.80 15.97 12.45
CA LEU A 499 -6.60 16.79 12.59
C LEU A 499 -5.54 15.97 13.32
N ALA A 500 -4.32 15.93 12.78
CA ALA A 500 -3.22 15.16 13.35
C ALA A 500 -2.01 16.04 13.61
N LEU A 501 -1.32 15.75 14.71
CA LEU A 501 -0.05 16.34 15.07
C LEU A 501 1.04 15.27 15.00
N VAL A 502 2.08 15.52 14.20
CA VAL A 502 3.27 14.68 14.13
C VAL A 502 4.44 15.42 14.76
N LEU A 503 5.16 14.75 15.65
CA LEU A 503 6.34 15.27 16.35
C LEU A 503 7.55 14.45 15.94
N SER A 504 8.58 15.11 15.43
CA SER A 504 9.84 14.50 15.03
C SER A 504 10.98 15.14 15.81
N MET A 505 11.75 14.34 16.56
CA MET A 505 12.98 14.77 17.20
C MET A 505 13.93 13.60 17.39
N GLU A 506 15.15 13.89 17.84
CA GLU A 506 16.05 12.90 18.43
C GLU A 506 16.69 13.51 19.67
N ALA A 507 16.60 12.83 20.81
CA ALA A 507 17.28 13.27 22.01
C ALA A 507 18.77 12.91 21.89
N VAL A 508 19.63 13.93 21.89
CA VAL A 508 21.08 13.73 21.77
C VAL A 508 21.71 13.47 23.14
N SER A 509 21.15 14.06 24.21
CA SER A 509 21.70 14.02 25.57
C SER A 509 22.04 12.61 26.09
N PRO A 510 21.18 11.58 25.95
CA PRO A 510 21.45 10.27 26.56
C PRO A 510 22.40 9.38 25.73
N ASN A 511 22.78 9.79 24.51
CA ASN A 511 23.32 8.89 23.49
C ASN A 511 24.78 9.15 23.11
N GLY A 512 25.52 9.94 23.90
CA GLY A 512 26.95 10.16 23.68
C GLY A 512 27.76 8.90 23.97
N TYR A 513 28.38 8.31 22.95
CA TYR A 513 29.22 7.12 23.09
C TYR A 513 30.56 7.48 23.73
N LYS A 514 30.95 6.77 24.80
CA LYS A 514 32.14 7.07 25.61
C LYS A 514 33.32 6.09 25.39
N GLY A 515 33.14 5.09 24.53
CA GLY A 515 34.18 4.09 24.25
C GLY A 515 35.09 4.48 23.09
N LYS A 516 35.82 3.49 22.57
CA LYS A 516 36.89 3.68 21.56
C LYS A 516 36.54 3.15 20.17
N CYS A 517 35.39 2.51 20.01
CA CYS A 517 34.99 1.92 18.74
C CYS A 517 34.77 3.00 17.66
N LYS A 518 35.59 2.95 16.61
CA LYS A 518 35.62 3.98 15.56
C LYS A 518 34.28 4.14 14.83
N SER A 519 33.55 3.04 14.60
CA SER A 519 32.24 3.08 13.93
C SER A 519 31.15 3.75 14.78
N MET A 520 31.30 3.74 16.11
CA MET A 520 30.36 4.35 17.05
C MET A 520 30.70 5.82 17.33
N LEU A 521 32.00 6.18 17.34
CA LEU A 521 32.45 7.58 17.49
C LEU A 521 31.94 8.51 16.38
N ILE A 522 31.62 7.99 15.19
CA ILE A 522 31.04 8.78 14.10
C ILE A 522 29.72 9.42 14.55
N ALA A 523 28.89 8.72 15.33
CA ALA A 523 27.60 9.23 15.77
C ALA A 523 27.74 10.51 16.61
N ASN A 524 28.72 10.57 17.52
CA ASN A 524 29.01 11.75 18.35
C ASN A 524 29.29 13.01 17.49
N THR A 525 29.90 12.82 16.32
CA THR A 525 30.32 13.94 15.47
C THR A 525 29.21 14.49 14.58
N ILE A 526 28.20 13.69 14.22
CA ILE A 526 27.19 14.07 13.22
C ILE A 526 25.88 14.57 13.82
N PHE A 527 25.43 13.98 14.94
CA PHE A 527 24.11 14.28 15.49
C PHE A 527 24.11 15.60 16.26
N ARG A 528 23.03 16.35 16.07
CA ARG A 528 22.83 17.68 16.68
C ARG A 528 21.38 17.81 17.11
N MET A 529 21.14 18.73 18.05
CA MET A 529 19.83 18.92 18.62
C MET A 529 18.85 19.54 17.60
N GLY A 530 17.61 19.09 17.62
CA GLY A 530 16.57 19.66 16.77
C GLY A 530 15.26 18.91 16.87
N GLY A 531 14.20 19.52 16.34
CA GLY A 531 12.89 18.90 16.31
C GLY A 531 11.89 19.69 15.48
N ALA A 532 10.81 19.02 15.11
CA ALA A 532 9.74 19.61 14.32
C ALA A 532 8.36 19.11 14.79
N ALA A 533 7.38 20.01 14.77
CA ALA A 533 5.97 19.70 14.89
C ALA A 533 5.27 19.95 13.55
N ILE A 534 4.43 19.03 13.11
CA ILE A 534 3.80 19.03 11.79
C ILE A 534 2.30 18.83 11.97
N LEU A 535 1.50 19.80 11.49
CA LEU A 535 0.05 19.78 11.62
C LEU A 535 -0.60 19.37 10.29
N LEU A 536 -1.27 18.21 10.30
CA LEU A 536 -1.93 17.62 9.15
C LEU A 536 -3.45 17.62 9.34
N SER A 537 -4.19 17.83 8.26
CA SER A 537 -5.65 17.74 8.26
C SER A 537 -6.17 17.01 7.03
N ASN A 538 -7.25 16.26 7.18
CA ASN A 538 -8.06 15.77 6.06
C ASN A 538 -9.45 16.42 6.02
N ARG A 539 -9.68 17.49 6.79
CA ARG A 539 -10.91 18.28 6.80
C ARG A 539 -10.97 19.17 5.56
N GLU A 540 -12.11 19.20 4.87
CA GLU A 540 -12.24 20.00 3.64
C GLU A 540 -12.10 21.51 3.92
N GLN A 541 -12.58 21.97 5.07
CA GLN A 541 -12.50 23.38 5.49
C GLN A 541 -11.06 23.89 5.73
N ASP A 542 -10.10 22.98 5.94
CA ASP A 542 -8.69 23.36 6.20
C ASP A 542 -7.88 23.47 4.91
N LYS A 543 -8.48 23.15 3.75
CA LYS A 543 -7.82 23.22 2.43
C LYS A 543 -7.23 24.60 2.14
N ASP A 544 -7.97 25.66 2.45
CA ASP A 544 -7.55 27.03 2.12
C ASP A 544 -6.57 27.61 3.15
N LYS A 545 -6.46 26.98 4.32
CA LYS A 545 -5.47 27.31 5.36
C LYS A 545 -4.14 26.60 5.14
N ALA A 546 -4.13 25.52 4.36
CA ALA A 546 -2.98 24.65 4.26
C ALA A 546 -1.90 25.17 3.30
N LYS A 547 -0.63 25.02 3.72
CA LYS A 547 0.53 25.34 2.88
C LYS A 547 0.73 24.32 1.76
N TYR A 548 0.57 23.03 2.08
CA TYR A 548 0.85 21.94 1.13
C TYR A 548 -0.24 20.87 1.09
N LYS A 549 -0.26 20.14 -0.03
CA LYS A 549 -1.08 18.93 -0.23
C LYS A 549 -0.18 17.74 -0.53
N LEU A 550 -0.33 16.68 0.24
CA LEU A 550 0.40 15.42 0.01
C LEU A 550 -0.08 14.77 -1.30
N GLN A 551 0.85 14.48 -2.21
CA GLN A 551 0.58 13.80 -3.48
C GLN A 551 0.87 12.29 -3.38
N HIS A 552 2.10 11.96 -2.96
CA HIS A 552 2.61 10.60 -2.95
C HIS A 552 3.47 10.34 -1.72
N LEU A 553 3.39 9.10 -1.22
CA LEU A 553 4.33 8.54 -0.26
C LEU A 553 4.77 7.18 -0.80
N VAL A 554 6.07 6.92 -0.72
CA VAL A 554 6.69 5.66 -1.13
C VAL A 554 7.66 5.24 -0.04
N ARG A 555 7.54 4.00 0.42
CA ARG A 555 8.37 3.41 1.47
C ARG A 555 9.08 2.19 0.91
N THR A 556 10.38 2.15 1.12
CA THR A 556 11.24 1.00 0.83
C THR A 556 11.88 0.54 2.12
N HIS A 557 11.90 -0.78 2.33
CA HIS A 557 12.44 -1.42 3.52
C HIS A 557 13.36 -2.56 3.10
N LEU A 558 14.62 -2.53 3.54
CA LEU A 558 15.62 -3.54 3.20
C LEU A 558 16.08 -4.37 4.40
N GLY A 559 15.43 -4.28 5.55
CA GLY A 559 15.84 -5.07 6.74
C GLY A 559 15.75 -6.59 6.62
N SER A 560 15.31 -7.13 5.47
CA SER A 560 15.43 -8.55 5.13
C SER A 560 16.80 -8.94 4.58
N ASP A 561 17.65 -7.96 4.26
CA ASP A 561 18.98 -8.11 3.68
C ASP A 561 20.00 -7.80 4.76
N ASP A 562 20.85 -8.76 5.13
CA ASP A 562 21.74 -8.67 6.30
C ASP A 562 22.64 -7.44 6.25
N GLU A 563 23.28 -7.15 5.10
CA GLU A 563 24.10 -5.95 4.91
C GLU A 563 23.31 -4.65 5.16
N SER A 564 22.02 -4.63 4.82
CA SER A 564 21.13 -3.49 5.07
C SER A 564 20.64 -3.45 6.52
N TYR A 565 20.34 -4.60 7.11
CA TYR A 565 19.92 -4.72 8.51
C TYR A 565 21.00 -4.21 9.46
N GLU A 566 22.24 -4.70 9.29
CA GLU A 566 23.41 -4.40 10.14
C GLU A 566 24.04 -3.03 9.84
N SER A 567 23.51 -2.27 8.88
CA SER A 567 24.14 -1.02 8.43
C SER A 567 24.17 0.09 9.49
N VAL A 568 23.19 0.10 10.40
CA VAL A 568 23.06 1.04 11.52
C VAL A 568 22.46 0.28 12.70
N MET A 569 23.29 -0.03 13.69
CA MET A 569 22.92 -0.86 14.84
C MET A 569 23.27 -0.15 16.14
N GLN A 570 22.39 -0.26 17.13
CA GLN A 570 22.71 0.12 18.51
C GLN A 570 23.25 -1.13 19.22
N GLU A 571 24.49 -1.06 19.68
CA GLU A 571 25.22 -2.22 20.18
C GLU A 571 26.03 -1.84 21.43
N VAL A 572 26.48 -2.87 22.14
CA VAL A 572 27.39 -2.75 23.28
C VAL A 572 28.79 -3.09 22.77
N ASP A 573 29.77 -2.25 23.05
CA ASP A 573 31.17 -2.53 22.71
C ASP A 573 31.81 -3.55 23.67
N GLU A 574 33.08 -3.88 23.44
CA GLU A 574 33.84 -4.84 24.25
C GLU A 574 34.02 -4.39 25.71
N GLU A 575 33.91 -3.10 26.01
CA GLU A 575 34.02 -2.51 27.35
C GLU A 575 32.66 -2.36 28.05
N GLY A 576 31.57 -2.83 27.43
CA GLY A 576 30.22 -2.74 28.00
C GLY A 576 29.53 -1.40 27.75
N LEU A 577 30.08 -0.53 26.89
CA LEU A 577 29.54 0.79 26.59
C LEU A 577 28.61 0.75 25.37
N VAL A 578 27.42 1.32 25.53
CA VAL A 578 26.40 1.37 24.47
C VAL A 578 26.72 2.48 23.48
N GLY A 579 26.69 2.16 22.18
CA GLY A 579 26.85 3.13 21.10
C GLY A 579 26.03 2.76 19.86
N VAL A 580 26.03 3.66 18.87
CA VAL A 580 25.39 3.41 17.57
C VAL A 580 26.46 3.20 16.52
N ALA A 581 26.66 1.95 16.09
CA ALA A 581 27.62 1.58 15.08
C ALA A 581 27.09 1.91 13.67
N LEU A 582 27.90 2.65 12.90
CA LEU A 582 27.66 2.91 11.49
C LEU A 582 28.59 2.07 10.61
N SER A 583 28.00 1.23 9.76
CA SER A 583 28.74 0.37 8.84
C SER A 583 29.46 1.17 7.75
N LYS A 584 30.65 0.71 7.33
CA LYS A 584 31.38 1.27 6.18
C LYS A 584 30.58 1.16 4.87
N GLN A 585 29.60 0.25 4.79
CA GLN A 585 28.74 0.04 3.62
C GLN A 585 27.51 0.97 3.58
N LEU A 586 27.33 1.85 4.57
CA LEU A 586 26.13 2.68 4.72
C LEU A 586 25.74 3.43 3.43
N VAL A 587 26.70 4.03 2.73
CA VAL A 587 26.44 4.78 1.48
C VAL A 587 26.00 3.88 0.33
N LYS A 588 26.57 2.66 0.25
CA LYS A 588 26.22 1.66 -0.76
C LYS A 588 24.79 1.14 -0.51
N VAL A 589 24.47 0.81 0.74
CA VAL A 589 23.13 0.40 1.18
C VAL A 589 22.10 1.51 0.92
N ALA A 590 22.45 2.77 1.24
CA ALA A 590 21.61 3.93 0.95
C ALA A 590 21.29 4.07 -0.53
N SER A 591 22.31 3.90 -1.38
CA SER A 591 22.15 3.95 -2.84
C SER A 591 21.27 2.80 -3.36
N LYS A 592 21.41 1.59 -2.81
CA LYS A 592 20.56 0.43 -3.13
C LYS A 592 19.09 0.71 -2.78
N ALA A 593 18.84 1.21 -1.56
CA ALA A 593 17.50 1.54 -1.09
C ALA A 593 16.85 2.67 -1.90
N LEU A 594 17.61 3.74 -2.21
CA LEU A 594 17.15 4.83 -3.05
C LEU A 594 16.73 4.34 -4.44
N LYS A 595 17.54 3.49 -5.07
CA LYS A 595 17.24 2.97 -6.41
C LYS A 595 15.90 2.22 -6.46
N ILE A 596 15.61 1.40 -5.45
CA ILE A 596 14.33 0.68 -5.34
C ILE A 596 13.18 1.67 -5.12
N ASN A 597 13.37 2.64 -4.22
CA ASN A 597 12.38 3.68 -3.93
C ASN A 597 12.02 4.51 -5.18
N VAL A 598 13.04 4.90 -5.94
CA VAL A 598 12.92 5.67 -7.18
C VAL A 598 12.20 4.88 -8.28
N VAL A 599 12.41 3.58 -8.38
CA VAL A 599 11.69 2.71 -9.32
C VAL A 599 10.19 2.65 -9.01
N GLU A 600 9.80 2.67 -7.73
CA GLU A 600 8.40 2.72 -7.34
C GLU A 600 7.79 4.13 -7.51
N LEU A 601 8.54 5.19 -7.19
CA LEU A 601 8.07 6.57 -7.28
C LEU A 601 7.96 7.06 -8.74
N GLY A 602 8.95 6.73 -9.58
CA GLY A 602 9.10 7.23 -10.94
C GLY A 602 7.81 7.18 -11.78
N PRO A 603 7.14 6.02 -11.91
CA PRO A 603 5.90 5.90 -12.68
C PRO A 603 4.73 6.76 -12.16
N ARG A 604 4.77 7.20 -10.90
CA ARG A 604 3.72 8.01 -10.26
C ARG A 604 3.92 9.51 -10.51
N VAL A 605 5.16 9.95 -10.73
CA VAL A 605 5.53 11.38 -10.75
C VAL A 605 6.12 11.88 -12.06
N LEU A 606 6.81 11.02 -12.81
CA LEU A 606 7.48 11.40 -14.05
C LEU A 606 6.49 11.53 -15.21
N PRO A 607 6.71 12.46 -16.14
CA PRO A 607 5.93 12.55 -17.37
C PRO A 607 6.16 11.31 -18.26
N TYR A 608 5.17 10.99 -19.10
CA TYR A 608 5.21 9.81 -19.97
C TYR A 608 6.43 9.77 -20.90
N SER A 609 6.92 10.93 -21.35
CA SER A 609 8.12 11.03 -22.18
C SER A 609 9.39 10.50 -21.49
N GLU A 610 9.55 10.76 -20.20
CA GLU A 610 10.68 10.26 -19.40
C GLU A 610 10.52 8.78 -19.06
N GLN A 611 9.29 8.34 -18.77
CA GLN A 611 8.99 6.91 -18.55
C GLN A 611 9.31 6.08 -19.80
N LEU A 612 8.96 6.57 -21.00
CA LEU A 612 9.24 5.88 -22.25
C LEU A 612 10.75 5.76 -22.52
N LYS A 613 11.52 6.84 -22.31
CA LYS A 613 12.99 6.80 -22.45
C LYS A 613 13.63 5.76 -21.53
N TYR A 614 13.15 5.67 -20.29
CA TYR A 614 13.61 4.67 -19.34
C TYR A 614 13.31 3.24 -19.82
N ILE A 615 12.08 2.98 -20.28
CA ILE A 615 11.69 1.67 -20.81
C ILE A 615 12.52 1.29 -22.05
N ILE A 616 12.73 2.23 -22.98
CA ILE A 616 13.56 2.00 -24.17
C ILE A 616 15.01 1.64 -23.76
N SER A 617 15.58 2.37 -22.80
CA SER A 617 16.93 2.08 -22.28
C SER A 617 16.99 0.70 -21.59
N PHE A 618 15.96 0.35 -20.80
CA PHE A 618 15.85 -0.98 -20.19
C PHE A 618 15.84 -2.10 -21.24
N ILE A 619 15.08 -1.93 -22.33
CA ILE A 619 15.03 -2.89 -23.45
C ILE A 619 16.38 -2.97 -24.16
N LYS A 620 17.01 -1.84 -24.48
CA LYS A 620 18.33 -1.79 -25.13
C LYS A 620 19.41 -2.49 -24.30
N ARG A 621 19.42 -2.28 -22.99
CA ARG A 621 20.33 -2.96 -22.06
C ARG A 621 20.08 -4.47 -22.03
N LYS A 622 18.82 -4.90 -21.99
CA LYS A 622 18.46 -6.32 -22.01
C LYS A 622 18.88 -7.02 -23.32
N TRP A 623 18.94 -6.28 -24.42
CA TRP A 623 19.46 -6.76 -25.72
C TRP A 623 20.95 -6.54 -25.91
N GLY A 624 21.71 -6.20 -24.85
CA GLY A 624 23.17 -6.05 -24.92
C GLY A 624 23.65 -4.85 -25.75
N LYS A 625 22.74 -3.94 -26.17
CA LYS A 625 23.08 -2.78 -27.00
C LYS A 625 23.59 -1.57 -26.20
N GLN A 626 23.56 -1.64 -24.87
CA GLN A 626 23.96 -0.53 -24.00
C GLN A 626 24.34 -1.05 -22.60
N ASN A 627 25.47 -0.58 -22.06
CA ASN A 627 25.92 -0.97 -20.72
C ASN A 627 25.28 -0.13 -19.60
N GLU A 628 25.04 1.16 -19.84
CA GLU A 628 24.46 2.06 -18.85
C GLU A 628 22.95 2.20 -18.99
N MET A 629 22.27 2.26 -17.84
CA MET A 629 20.84 2.50 -17.75
C MET A 629 20.57 4.00 -17.73
N TYR A 630 19.61 4.46 -18.52
CA TYR A 630 19.15 5.84 -18.49
C TYR A 630 18.59 6.20 -17.10
N THR A 631 19.15 7.23 -16.46
CA THR A 631 18.55 7.85 -15.27
C THR A 631 17.51 8.88 -15.71
N PRO A 632 16.22 8.72 -15.34
CA PRO A 632 15.18 9.70 -15.66
C PRO A 632 15.49 11.07 -15.07
N ASN A 633 15.14 12.14 -15.79
CA ASN A 633 15.31 13.48 -15.27
C ASN A 633 14.16 13.84 -14.30
N PHE A 634 14.43 13.74 -12.99
CA PHE A 634 13.47 14.06 -11.94
C PHE A 634 13.18 15.56 -11.78
N LYS A 635 14.01 16.46 -12.33
CA LYS A 635 13.75 17.92 -12.36
C LYS A 635 12.50 18.27 -13.18
N LYS A 636 12.01 17.35 -14.02
CA LYS A 636 10.71 17.50 -14.72
C LYS A 636 9.50 17.18 -13.83
N ALA A 637 9.72 16.42 -12.75
CA ALA A 637 8.67 16.02 -11.82
C ALA A 637 8.63 16.90 -10.57
N PHE A 638 9.75 17.51 -10.19
CA PHE A 638 9.90 18.29 -8.97
C PHE A 638 10.69 19.56 -9.21
N GLU A 639 10.24 20.64 -8.59
CA GLU A 639 10.89 21.94 -8.61
C GLU A 639 11.91 22.05 -7.46
N HIS A 640 11.71 21.31 -6.37
CA HIS A 640 12.59 21.33 -5.19
C HIS A 640 12.88 19.93 -4.65
N PHE A 641 14.07 19.75 -4.08
CA PHE A 641 14.54 18.51 -3.47
C PHE A 641 14.98 18.77 -2.02
N CYS A 642 14.53 17.90 -1.12
CA CYS A 642 14.97 17.85 0.27
C CYS A 642 15.54 16.46 0.54
N ILE A 643 16.86 16.35 0.47
CA ILE A 643 17.63 15.12 0.72
C ILE A 643 18.08 15.13 2.18
N HIS A 644 17.68 14.12 2.95
CA HIS A 644 17.98 14.06 4.37
C HIS A 644 19.46 14.39 4.68
N ALA A 645 19.66 15.40 5.52
CA ALA A 645 20.95 15.86 6.04
C ALA A 645 21.61 14.85 7.01
N GLY A 646 21.77 13.59 6.59
CA GLY A 646 22.44 12.54 7.35
C GLY A 646 23.96 12.70 7.42
N GLY A 647 24.52 13.43 6.46
CA GLY A 647 25.94 13.72 6.32
C GLY A 647 26.29 14.07 4.87
N ARG A 648 27.40 14.76 4.66
CA ARG A 648 27.82 15.26 3.35
C ARG A 648 27.86 14.18 2.26
N ALA A 649 28.42 13.01 2.57
CA ALA A 649 28.56 11.90 1.63
C ALA A 649 27.20 11.33 1.16
N ILE A 650 26.17 11.37 2.01
CA ILE A 650 24.82 10.91 1.63
C ILE A 650 24.21 11.90 0.64
N ILE A 651 24.29 13.21 0.92
CA ILE A 651 23.74 14.25 0.05
C ILE A 651 24.41 14.17 -1.35
N GLU A 652 25.74 14.20 -1.40
CA GLU A 652 26.51 14.11 -2.64
C GLU A 652 26.24 12.78 -3.40
N GLY A 653 26.06 11.68 -2.66
CA GLY A 653 25.70 10.39 -3.24
C GLY A 653 24.34 10.40 -3.94
N VAL A 654 23.33 11.02 -3.34
CA VAL A 654 22.00 11.18 -3.94
C VAL A 654 22.03 12.12 -5.13
N GLU A 655 22.71 13.26 -5.02
CA GLU A 655 22.88 14.22 -6.12
C GLU A 655 23.50 13.56 -7.35
N LYS A 656 24.59 12.81 -7.14
CA LYS A 656 25.26 12.06 -8.20
C LYS A 656 24.36 10.99 -8.82
N HIS A 657 23.60 10.26 -8.01
CA HIS A 657 22.73 9.18 -8.50
C HIS A 657 21.55 9.71 -9.34
N LEU A 658 20.98 10.83 -8.92
CA LEU A 658 19.84 11.47 -9.56
C LEU A 658 20.24 12.51 -10.63
N LYS A 659 21.54 12.75 -10.81
CA LYS A 659 22.10 13.77 -11.71
C LYS A 659 21.54 15.18 -11.40
N LEU A 660 21.48 15.51 -10.12
CA LEU A 660 21.06 16.83 -9.64
C LEU A 660 22.24 17.80 -9.68
N GLU A 661 21.93 19.08 -9.87
CA GLU A 661 22.90 20.17 -9.77
C GLU A 661 23.11 20.56 -8.30
N LYS A 662 24.16 21.35 -8.01
CA LYS A 662 24.42 21.75 -6.62
C LYS A 662 23.26 22.57 -6.07
N GLU A 663 22.65 23.43 -6.86
CA GLU A 663 21.54 24.31 -6.50
C GLU A 663 20.28 23.52 -6.09
N ASP A 664 20.14 22.28 -6.58
CA ASP A 664 19.03 21.38 -6.26
C ASP A 664 19.17 20.79 -4.83
N GLY A 665 20.39 20.50 -4.39
CA GLY A 665 20.69 19.96 -3.05
C GLY A 665 21.10 21.00 -2.00
N GLU A 666 21.01 22.29 -2.33
CA GLU A 666 21.43 23.39 -1.47
C GLU A 666 20.71 23.39 -0.12
N ALA A 667 19.38 23.21 -0.11
CA ALA A 667 18.61 23.21 1.13
C ALA A 667 19.13 22.17 2.13
N SER A 668 19.50 20.99 1.64
CA SER A 668 20.06 19.88 2.42
C SER A 668 21.47 20.19 2.94
N ARG A 669 22.35 20.75 2.10
CA ARG A 669 23.72 21.11 2.52
C ARG A 669 23.73 22.26 3.52
N THR A 670 22.91 23.30 3.30
CA THR A 670 22.80 24.43 4.21
C THR A 670 22.17 24.02 5.54
N THR A 671 21.16 23.13 5.51
CA THR A 671 20.60 22.54 6.74
C THR A 671 21.66 21.75 7.52
N LEU A 672 22.43 20.90 6.83
CA LEU A 672 23.53 20.16 7.46
C LEU A 672 24.58 21.11 8.05
N TYR A 673 24.93 22.17 7.33
CA TYR A 673 25.92 23.14 7.79
C TYR A 673 25.43 23.91 9.02
N ARG A 674 24.18 24.39 9.01
CA ARG A 674 23.66 25.21 10.09
C ARG A 674 23.22 24.42 11.32
N TYR A 675 22.45 23.34 11.13
CA TYR A 675 21.83 22.61 12.23
C TYR A 675 22.47 21.24 12.48
N GLY A 676 23.30 20.74 11.56
CA GLY A 676 23.80 19.37 11.61
C GLY A 676 22.73 18.33 11.29
N ASN A 677 23.00 17.07 11.66
CA ASN A 677 22.03 16.00 11.49
C ASN A 677 21.06 15.97 12.70
N THR A 678 19.89 16.57 12.52
CA THR A 678 18.79 16.55 13.51
C THR A 678 17.87 15.33 13.35
N SER A 679 18.41 14.22 12.82
CA SER A 679 17.76 12.93 12.62
C SER A 679 16.45 13.04 11.82
N SER A 680 15.33 12.59 12.38
CA SER A 680 14.02 12.54 11.73
C SER A 680 13.41 13.89 11.38
N SER A 681 13.95 14.97 11.94
CA SER A 681 13.45 16.33 11.74
C SER A 681 14.13 17.09 10.60
N SER A 682 15.31 16.64 10.10
CA SER A 682 16.13 17.42 9.15
C SER A 682 15.37 17.85 7.88
N LEU A 683 14.55 16.96 7.33
CA LEU A 683 13.77 17.23 6.10
C LEU A 683 12.80 18.41 6.24
N TRP A 684 12.38 18.75 7.46
CA TRP A 684 11.52 19.89 7.73
C TRP A 684 12.31 21.20 7.78
N TYR A 685 13.53 21.19 8.33
CA TYR A 685 14.44 22.34 8.25
C TYR A 685 14.80 22.66 6.79
N GLU A 686 15.04 21.64 5.97
CA GLU A 686 15.31 21.79 4.52
C GLU A 686 14.12 22.42 3.80
N MET A 687 12.91 21.95 4.09
CA MET A 687 11.68 22.52 3.51
C MET A 687 11.46 23.96 3.96
N GLN A 688 11.72 24.26 5.24
CA GLN A 688 11.62 25.62 5.79
C GLN A 688 12.67 26.57 5.22
N TYR A 689 13.86 26.08 4.89
CA TYR A 689 14.88 26.87 4.20
C TYR A 689 14.38 27.38 2.84
N LEU A 690 13.73 26.49 2.07
CA LEU A 690 13.14 26.85 0.77
C LEU A 690 12.01 27.89 0.92
N GLU A 691 11.22 27.80 1.99
CA GLU A 691 10.22 28.81 2.35
C GLU A 691 10.86 30.17 2.68
N ALA A 692 11.86 30.17 3.58
CA ALA A 692 12.54 31.37 4.06
C ALA A 692 13.32 32.08 2.94
N LYS A 693 13.87 31.34 1.97
CA LYS A 693 14.48 31.90 0.77
C LYS A 693 13.50 32.45 -0.26
N GLY A 694 12.19 32.24 -0.08
CA GLY A 694 11.18 32.61 -1.07
C GLY A 694 11.28 31.79 -2.37
N ARG A 695 11.97 30.64 -2.35
CA ARG A 695 12.11 29.74 -3.49
C ARG A 695 10.83 28.94 -3.73
N MET A 696 10.11 28.61 -2.66
CA MET A 696 8.85 27.86 -2.73
C MET A 696 7.70 28.72 -3.26
N LYS A 697 7.14 28.35 -4.42
CA LYS A 697 6.00 29.04 -5.04
C LYS A 697 4.75 28.17 -5.05
N LYS A 698 3.59 28.82 -5.10
CA LYS A 698 2.30 28.12 -5.25
C LYS A 698 2.31 27.31 -6.54
N GLY A 699 2.04 26.01 -6.43
CA GLY A 699 2.05 25.07 -7.53
C GLY A 699 3.27 24.16 -7.56
N ASP A 700 4.37 24.56 -6.93
CA ASP A 700 5.63 23.81 -6.89
C ASP A 700 5.46 22.47 -6.19
N ARG A 701 6.25 21.49 -6.60
CA ARG A 701 6.32 20.16 -6.03
C ARG A 701 7.69 19.98 -5.40
N VAL A 702 7.68 19.57 -4.13
CA VAL A 702 8.89 19.25 -3.38
C VAL A 702 8.93 17.76 -3.09
N TRP A 703 10.11 17.18 -3.27
CA TRP A 703 10.38 15.79 -2.95
C TRP A 703 11.32 15.68 -1.74
N GLN A 704 10.79 15.16 -0.65
CA GLN A 704 11.57 14.79 0.54
C GLN A 704 12.04 13.33 0.44
N ILE A 705 13.32 13.10 0.72
CA ILE A 705 14.00 11.79 0.66
C ILE A 705 14.67 11.51 2.01
N GLY A 706 14.14 10.57 2.77
CA GLY A 706 14.66 10.19 4.09
C GLY A 706 15.28 8.79 4.12
N PHE A 707 16.36 8.64 4.88
CA PHE A 707 17.07 7.37 5.11
C PHE A 707 17.11 7.01 6.60
N GLY A 708 17.05 5.73 6.96
CA GLY A 708 17.06 5.28 8.36
C GLY A 708 17.45 3.80 8.52
N SER A 709 17.60 3.35 9.76
CA SER A 709 18.08 2.00 10.14
C SER A 709 17.20 0.83 9.63
N GLY A 710 17.72 -0.39 9.64
CA GLY A 710 17.07 -1.60 9.10
C GLY A 710 16.92 -1.56 7.57
N PHE A 711 17.93 -1.09 6.87
CA PHE A 711 17.90 0.16 6.11
C PHE A 711 16.58 0.49 5.36
N LYS A 712 16.08 1.71 5.57
CA LYS A 712 14.83 2.23 4.99
C LYS A 712 15.11 3.45 4.11
N ALA A 713 14.40 3.56 2.98
CA ALA A 713 14.34 4.77 2.17
C ALA A 713 12.89 5.19 1.99
N ASN A 714 12.58 6.45 2.34
CA ASN A 714 11.23 7.00 2.31
C ASN A 714 11.19 8.25 1.44
N SER A 715 10.13 8.36 0.65
CA SER A 715 9.89 9.49 -0.23
C SER A 715 8.52 10.10 0.02
N ALA A 716 8.48 11.41 0.22
CA ALA A 716 7.25 12.19 0.30
C ALA A 716 7.23 13.26 -0.77
N VAL A 717 6.12 13.35 -1.49
CA VAL A 717 5.89 14.37 -2.51
C VAL A 717 4.79 15.29 -2.04
N TRP A 718 5.14 16.55 -1.86
CA TRP A 718 4.20 17.61 -1.50
C TRP A 718 4.01 18.55 -2.67
N LYS A 719 2.80 19.10 -2.79
CA LYS A 719 2.50 20.20 -3.70
C LYS A 719 2.16 21.43 -2.89
N CYS A 720 2.86 22.54 -3.10
CA CYS A 720 2.53 23.83 -2.52
C CYS A 720 1.21 24.32 -3.11
N ILE A 721 0.22 24.63 -2.27
CA ILE A 721 -1.13 25.03 -2.71
C ILE A 721 -1.46 26.48 -2.37
N THR A 722 -0.64 27.12 -1.54
CA THR A 722 -0.80 28.50 -1.06
C THR A 722 0.47 29.30 -1.36
N LYS A 723 0.37 30.62 -1.44
CA LYS A 723 1.55 31.48 -1.56
C LYS A 723 2.25 31.53 -0.19
N ILE A 724 3.50 31.11 -0.12
CA ILE A 724 4.30 31.18 1.10
C ILE A 724 4.85 32.59 1.28
N ASP A 725 4.72 33.15 2.48
CA ASP A 725 5.36 34.41 2.85
C ASP A 725 6.75 34.14 3.40
N SER A 726 7.79 34.57 2.68
CA SER A 726 9.18 34.38 3.09
C SER A 726 9.59 35.22 4.31
N ARG A 727 8.76 36.21 4.71
CA ARG A 727 8.97 37.05 5.89
C ARG A 727 8.38 36.44 7.16
N GLU A 728 7.61 35.37 7.02
CA GLU A 728 7.02 34.67 8.15
C GLU A 728 8.12 34.10 9.05
N LYS A 729 8.09 34.47 10.33
CA LYS A 729 9.09 34.03 11.31
C LYS A 729 9.10 32.51 11.43
N ASN A 730 10.28 31.94 11.36
CA ASN A 730 10.57 30.51 11.37
C ASN A 730 12.01 30.26 11.88
N ALA A 731 12.45 29.00 11.94
CA ALA A 731 13.76 28.67 12.54
C ALA A 731 14.95 29.30 11.81
N TRP A 732 14.79 29.66 10.53
CA TRP A 732 15.82 30.28 9.72
C TRP A 732 15.86 31.81 9.82
N SER A 733 14.83 32.44 10.38
CA SER A 733 14.55 33.88 10.20
C SER A 733 15.59 34.82 10.82
N ASP A 734 16.33 34.36 11.82
CA ASP A 734 17.41 35.10 12.47
C ASP A 734 18.60 35.38 11.55
N ARG A 735 18.97 34.41 10.70
CA ARG A 735 20.26 34.40 9.97
C ARG A 735 20.16 33.88 8.54
N ILE A 736 18.97 33.75 7.96
CA ILE A 736 18.78 33.28 6.58
C ILE A 736 19.58 34.08 5.54
N HIS A 737 19.87 35.35 5.82
CA HIS A 737 20.68 36.23 4.97
C HIS A 737 22.16 35.82 4.89
N LEU A 738 22.69 35.07 5.87
CA LEU A 738 24.08 34.60 5.89
C LEU A 738 24.34 33.40 4.98
N TYR A 739 23.30 32.76 4.44
CA TYR A 739 23.43 31.55 3.62
C TYR A 739 22.99 31.82 2.17
N PRO A 740 23.80 32.47 1.31
CA PRO A 740 23.39 32.84 -0.05
C PRO A 740 23.08 31.61 -0.92
N VAL A 741 22.14 31.77 -1.84
CA VAL A 741 21.88 30.78 -2.91
C VAL A 741 23.10 30.80 -3.83
N CYS A 742 23.66 29.64 -4.21
CA CYS A 742 24.83 29.59 -5.08
C CYS A 742 24.59 30.45 -6.34
N GLY A 743 25.39 31.52 -6.50
CA GLY A 743 25.24 32.52 -7.55
C GLY A 743 25.81 33.91 -7.20
N ASP A 744 25.82 34.29 -5.92
CA ASP A 744 26.29 35.62 -5.45
C ASP A 744 27.43 35.54 -4.41
N VAL A 745 28.46 34.73 -4.66
CA VAL A 745 29.69 34.75 -3.83
C VAL A 745 30.93 34.65 -4.70
N SER A 746 31.42 35.81 -5.14
CA SER A 746 32.85 36.07 -5.19
C SER A 746 33.30 36.44 -3.77
N GLY A 747 34.00 35.53 -3.11
CA GLY A 747 34.53 35.70 -1.75
C GLY A 747 35.26 34.45 -1.30
#